data_AF-A0A920UF22-F1
#
_entry.id   AF-A0A920UF22-F1
#
_cell.length_a   1.000
_cell.length_b   1.000
_cell.length_c   1.000
_cell.angle_alpha   90.00
_cell.angle_beta   90.00
_cell.angle_gamma   90.00
#
_symmetry.space_group_name_H-M   'P 1'
#
loop_
_entity.id
_entity.type
_entity.pdbx_description
1 polymer ?
#
loop_
_entity_poly.entity_id
_entity_poly.type
_entity_poly.pdbx_seq_one_letter_code
_entity_poly.pdbx_strand_id
1 'polypeptide(L)'
;MFQPDGRLLVEGRLLAEGEAQQRIQFLRAPGSTGAWGGIGFSNSAYGNRLAYVDFHHTSSYALAVTNSVVTLDHVQWHDTRTNLIWFQNASLKVRDCVFPNLSHSEHVRGIGIRTGGELLFARNRFGSTTGYNDILDVSGGKRPGPILQLYDNEFLGGSDDGLDLDGMDAHIEGNTFHGFHKRNTTLSISAAVATGRHDEQASDLTMVRNIFYDNDYHVLIKQGGRLEAANNTFYGGALGAIAFDEPLRELEMPLGARLTGNIFSGNNADLIHLKPLWLEQNWVWLHVFDSIIHKTHDWLGERNLDADPMFANAPRDVRLQPGSPAIDTGPNGLDMGAHVPSGASISGEPPTPTRESSAILTVGGPGVTHYRYRVNDGPLGGAHPIDEPIRLAKLPPGETFVEVIGKNSAGAWQPLDQVTRSKRWTINPNYSRLIINEVLAWSSADAPDAVELLNDSAEVINLGDMSLTDDPAKPRKFVFPAGSKLETGATTCWETNSVSSWTPMAKAFGFLTVRGIDRFGRVGPQLQGHSIGRAGLTGEWTLTRPTLGSQISLLRLARGRGALGRWLPKTPDGERDSLELFNPGALPVALGGMRLSSNRRRTQCSFPAAEFYGRDGWAHARSRARGFKCRRRKGNLA
;
A
#
# COMPACT_ATOMS: atom_id res chain seq x y z
N MET A 1 -29.13 -39.38 -4.36
CA MET A 1 -28.15 -40.29 -3.72
C MET A 1 -27.55 -41.17 -4.81
N PHE A 2 -26.28 -41.55 -4.70
CA PHE A 2 -25.56 -42.28 -5.75
C PHE A 2 -24.94 -43.57 -5.19
N GLN A 3 -25.00 -44.65 -5.95
CA GLN A 3 -24.26 -45.88 -5.64
C GLN A 3 -22.74 -45.63 -5.77
N PRO A 4 -21.89 -46.48 -5.16
CA PRO A 4 -20.44 -46.44 -5.40
C PRO A 4 -20.12 -46.36 -6.89
N ASP A 5 -19.15 -45.52 -7.24
CA ASP A 5 -18.71 -45.22 -8.62
C ASP A 5 -19.77 -44.61 -9.56
N GLY A 6 -21.02 -44.45 -9.11
CA GLY A 6 -22.07 -43.78 -9.88
C GLY A 6 -21.73 -42.31 -10.14
N ARG A 7 -21.86 -41.86 -11.40
CA ARG A 7 -21.52 -40.50 -11.84
C ARG A 7 -22.74 -39.79 -12.42
N LEU A 8 -22.82 -38.47 -12.22
CA LEU A 8 -23.75 -37.61 -12.96
C LEU A 8 -22.99 -36.94 -14.10
N LEU A 9 -23.30 -37.29 -15.35
CA LEU A 9 -22.77 -36.63 -16.53
C LEU A 9 -23.75 -35.57 -17.03
N VAL A 10 -23.26 -34.33 -17.21
CA VAL A 10 -24.02 -33.18 -17.66
C VAL A 10 -23.46 -32.71 -19.00
N GLU A 11 -24.19 -33.02 -20.07
CA GLU A 11 -23.94 -32.52 -21.43
C GLU A 11 -24.92 -31.41 -21.82
N GLY A 12 -26.05 -31.34 -21.10
CA GLY A 12 -27.03 -30.25 -21.14
C GLY A 12 -26.74 -29.19 -20.07
N ARG A 13 -27.76 -28.76 -19.33
CA ARG A 13 -27.64 -27.77 -18.24
C ARG A 13 -27.97 -28.39 -16.89
N LEU A 14 -27.19 -28.07 -15.86
CA LEU A 14 -27.53 -28.34 -14.46
C LEU A 14 -27.65 -27.03 -13.66
N LEU A 15 -28.82 -26.84 -13.04
CA LEU A 15 -29.07 -25.85 -12.01
C LEU A 15 -29.44 -26.58 -10.71
N ALA A 16 -28.62 -26.45 -9.69
CA ALA A 16 -28.91 -26.92 -8.34
C ALA A 16 -28.62 -25.76 -7.38
N GLU A 17 -29.70 -25.09 -6.97
CA GLU A 17 -29.65 -23.87 -6.16
C GLU A 17 -30.45 -24.10 -4.88
N GLY A 18 -29.75 -24.39 -3.79
CA GLY A 18 -30.32 -24.42 -2.45
C GLY A 18 -30.29 -23.03 -1.80
N GLU A 19 -30.56 -23.01 -0.50
CA GLU A 19 -30.46 -21.81 0.33
C GLU A 19 -29.49 -22.05 1.51
N ALA A 20 -29.06 -20.97 2.18
CA ALA A 20 -28.07 -21.04 3.26
C ALA A 20 -28.44 -22.04 4.37
N GLN A 21 -29.72 -22.19 4.69
CA GLN A 21 -30.23 -23.13 5.70
C GLN A 21 -30.86 -24.40 5.10
N GLN A 22 -31.00 -24.46 3.78
CA GLN A 22 -31.66 -25.55 3.04
C GLN A 22 -30.79 -25.95 1.84
N ARG A 23 -29.61 -26.48 2.17
CA ARG A 23 -28.57 -26.83 1.19
C ARG A 23 -28.93 -28.12 0.46
N ILE A 24 -28.68 -28.17 -0.84
CA ILE A 24 -28.84 -29.41 -1.62
C ILE A 24 -27.70 -30.37 -1.27
N GLN A 25 -28.04 -31.62 -0.93
CA GLN A 25 -27.05 -32.64 -0.52
C GLN A 25 -26.86 -33.68 -1.64
N PHE A 26 -25.65 -33.79 -2.18
CA PHE A 26 -25.23 -34.91 -3.03
C PHE A 26 -24.58 -35.98 -2.17
N LEU A 27 -25.36 -37.02 -1.85
CA LEU A 27 -24.99 -38.09 -0.93
C LEU A 27 -24.68 -39.40 -1.67
N ARG A 28 -23.77 -40.21 -1.11
CA ARG A 28 -23.72 -41.65 -1.43
C ARG A 28 -24.96 -42.38 -0.88
N ALA A 29 -25.28 -43.54 -1.45
CA ALA A 29 -26.39 -44.37 -1.00
C ALA A 29 -26.16 -44.87 0.45
N PRO A 30 -27.22 -44.93 1.29
CA PRO A 30 -27.12 -45.46 2.65
C PRO A 30 -26.58 -46.90 2.68
N GLY A 31 -25.68 -47.19 3.61
CA GLY A 31 -25.06 -48.51 3.77
C GLY A 31 -23.90 -48.80 2.81
N SER A 32 -23.62 -47.93 1.84
CA SER A 32 -22.45 -48.05 0.96
C SER A 32 -21.17 -47.60 1.67
N THR A 33 -20.08 -48.36 1.48
CA THR A 33 -18.74 -48.00 1.99
C THR A 33 -17.90 -47.24 0.97
N GLY A 34 -18.18 -47.40 -0.33
CA GLY A 34 -17.50 -46.72 -1.43
C GLY A 34 -17.93 -45.26 -1.60
N ALA A 35 -17.09 -44.51 -2.31
CA ALA A 35 -17.37 -43.15 -2.76
C ALA A 35 -18.14 -43.16 -4.09
N TRP A 36 -18.95 -42.15 -4.36
CA TRP A 36 -19.59 -41.97 -5.67
C TRP A 36 -18.74 -41.08 -6.58
N GLY A 37 -18.93 -41.19 -7.89
CA GLY A 37 -18.00 -40.64 -8.88
C GLY A 37 -18.07 -39.14 -9.17
N GLY A 38 -18.87 -38.38 -8.43
CA GLY A 38 -18.99 -36.93 -8.63
C GLY A 38 -19.82 -36.52 -9.85
N ILE A 39 -19.69 -35.25 -10.23
CA ILE A 39 -20.39 -34.64 -11.37
C ILE A 39 -19.40 -34.28 -12.47
N GLY A 40 -19.64 -34.77 -13.69
CA GLY A 40 -18.90 -34.40 -14.89
C GLY A 40 -19.70 -33.44 -15.75
N PHE A 41 -19.09 -32.33 -16.17
CA PHE A 41 -19.61 -31.43 -17.20
C PHE A 41 -18.77 -31.59 -18.47
N SER A 42 -19.41 -31.96 -19.58
CA SER A 42 -18.73 -32.23 -20.85
C SER A 42 -19.39 -31.44 -21.97
N ASN A 43 -18.64 -30.56 -22.62
CA ASN A 43 -19.11 -29.72 -23.72
C ASN A 43 -20.39 -28.91 -23.41
N SER A 44 -20.65 -28.60 -22.14
CA SER A 44 -21.81 -27.84 -21.71
C SER A 44 -21.47 -26.35 -21.64
N ALA A 45 -21.77 -25.62 -22.72
CA ALA A 45 -21.60 -24.16 -22.76
C ALA A 45 -22.73 -23.38 -22.07
N TYR A 46 -23.74 -24.07 -21.53
CA TYR A 46 -24.83 -23.45 -20.79
C TYR A 46 -24.33 -22.89 -19.44
N GLY A 47 -25.04 -21.91 -18.88
CA GLY A 47 -24.79 -21.45 -17.52
C GLY A 47 -25.18 -22.51 -16.49
N ASN A 48 -24.25 -23.41 -16.18
CA ASN A 48 -24.39 -24.38 -15.10
C ASN A 48 -24.08 -23.74 -13.76
N ARG A 49 -24.89 -24.05 -12.75
CA ARG A 49 -24.80 -23.40 -11.45
C ARG A 49 -25.11 -24.38 -10.32
N LEU A 50 -24.15 -24.49 -9.41
CA LEU A 50 -24.31 -25.16 -8.12
C LEU A 50 -24.20 -24.09 -7.03
N ALA A 51 -25.31 -23.83 -6.34
CA ALA A 51 -25.38 -22.83 -5.29
C ALA A 51 -25.91 -23.44 -3.99
N TYR A 52 -25.24 -23.20 -2.86
CA TYR A 52 -25.60 -23.79 -1.56
C TYR A 52 -25.75 -25.32 -1.63
N VAL A 53 -24.67 -25.96 -2.11
CA VAL A 53 -24.60 -27.41 -2.36
C VAL A 53 -23.53 -28.06 -1.50
N ASP A 54 -23.82 -29.24 -0.97
CA ASP A 54 -22.86 -30.07 -0.24
C ASP A 54 -22.60 -31.39 -0.97
N PHE A 55 -21.34 -31.68 -1.22
CA PHE A 55 -20.86 -32.96 -1.73
C PHE A 55 -20.40 -33.84 -0.57
N HIS A 56 -20.86 -35.09 -0.54
CA HIS A 56 -20.44 -36.06 0.48
C HIS A 56 -19.81 -37.28 -0.17
N HIS A 57 -18.64 -37.69 0.33
CA HIS A 57 -17.99 -38.96 -0.04
C HIS A 57 -17.82 -39.17 -1.55
N THR A 58 -17.21 -38.21 -2.25
CA THR A 58 -16.89 -38.33 -3.69
C THR A 58 -15.54 -39.00 -3.92
N SER A 59 -15.38 -39.68 -5.05
CA SER A 59 -14.08 -40.13 -5.55
C SER A 59 -13.38 -39.02 -6.36
N SER A 60 -12.19 -39.32 -6.87
CA SER A 60 -11.40 -38.39 -7.70
C SER A 60 -11.93 -38.39 -9.14
N TYR A 61 -12.49 -37.30 -9.69
CA TYR A 61 -12.69 -35.97 -9.11
C TYR A 61 -14.15 -35.76 -8.67
N ALA A 62 -14.39 -34.97 -7.62
CA ALA A 62 -15.75 -34.60 -7.20
C ALA A 62 -16.50 -33.83 -8.31
N LEU A 63 -15.76 -32.99 -9.04
CA LEU A 63 -16.21 -32.22 -10.19
C LEU A 63 -15.16 -32.33 -11.31
N ALA A 64 -15.58 -32.78 -12.48
CA ALA A 64 -14.77 -32.78 -13.71
C ALA A 64 -15.41 -31.84 -14.73
N VAL A 65 -14.67 -30.85 -15.23
CA VAL A 65 -15.22 -29.79 -16.10
C VAL A 65 -14.40 -29.68 -17.38
N THR A 66 -14.92 -30.22 -18.48
CA THR A 66 -14.26 -30.18 -19.80
C THR A 66 -15.06 -29.32 -20.77
N ASN A 67 -14.42 -28.31 -21.38
CA ASN A 67 -15.03 -27.44 -22.39
C ASN A 67 -16.43 -26.94 -21.99
N SER A 68 -16.58 -26.55 -20.72
CA SER A 68 -17.87 -26.25 -20.09
C SER A 68 -17.82 -24.96 -19.28
N VAL A 69 -19.00 -24.38 -19.01
CA VAL A 69 -19.14 -23.16 -18.19
C VAL A 69 -19.84 -23.53 -16.88
N VAL A 70 -19.17 -23.35 -15.73
CA VAL A 70 -19.70 -23.74 -14.42
C VAL A 70 -19.49 -22.62 -13.40
N THR A 71 -20.53 -22.32 -12.63
CA THR A 71 -20.46 -21.47 -11.44
C THR A 71 -20.73 -22.29 -10.19
N LEU A 72 -19.81 -22.22 -9.23
CA LEU A 72 -19.94 -22.75 -7.88
C LEU A 72 -20.08 -21.56 -6.92
N ASP A 73 -21.09 -21.60 -6.06
CA ASP A 73 -21.45 -20.51 -5.16
C ASP A 73 -21.87 -21.09 -3.80
N HIS A 74 -21.11 -20.84 -2.73
CA HIS A 74 -21.35 -21.49 -1.43
C HIS A 74 -21.39 -23.04 -1.50
N VAL A 75 -20.44 -23.67 -2.19
CA VAL A 75 -20.30 -25.13 -2.25
C VAL A 75 -19.36 -25.64 -1.16
N GLN A 76 -19.66 -26.81 -0.58
CA GLN A 76 -18.81 -27.47 0.41
C GLN A 76 -18.63 -28.96 0.10
N TRP A 77 -17.53 -29.53 0.59
CA TRP A 77 -17.24 -30.97 0.51
C TRP A 77 -17.03 -31.56 1.89
N HIS A 78 -17.64 -32.72 2.13
CA HIS A 78 -17.61 -33.44 3.40
C HIS A 78 -17.18 -34.88 3.17
N ASP A 79 -16.27 -35.37 4.00
CA ASP A 79 -15.75 -36.74 3.97
C ASP A 79 -15.20 -37.19 2.59
N THR A 80 -14.89 -36.23 1.72
CA THR A 80 -14.11 -36.44 0.50
C THR A 80 -12.63 -36.26 0.82
N ARG A 81 -11.81 -37.25 0.46
CA ARG A 81 -10.37 -37.27 0.78
C ARG A 81 -9.45 -37.23 -0.45
N THR A 82 -10.04 -37.12 -1.64
CA THR A 82 -9.35 -37.12 -2.92
C THR A 82 -9.49 -35.77 -3.63
N ASN A 83 -8.87 -35.63 -4.80
CA ASN A 83 -8.97 -34.41 -5.59
C ASN A 83 -10.42 -33.98 -5.85
N LEU A 84 -10.69 -32.68 -5.78
CA LEU A 84 -12.05 -32.15 -5.83
C LEU A 84 -12.43 -31.66 -7.21
N ILE A 85 -11.69 -30.69 -7.75
CA ILE A 85 -12.00 -30.10 -9.05
C ILE A 85 -10.89 -30.47 -10.04
N TRP A 86 -11.31 -31.04 -11.17
CA TRP A 86 -10.48 -31.08 -12.37
C TRP A 86 -11.14 -30.28 -13.48
N PHE A 87 -10.35 -29.49 -14.21
CA PHE A 87 -10.84 -28.80 -15.40
C PHE A 87 -9.90 -28.93 -16.60
N GLN A 88 -10.50 -28.86 -17.79
CA GLN A 88 -9.81 -28.74 -19.06
C GLN A 88 -10.55 -27.78 -19.98
N ASN A 89 -9.89 -26.69 -20.39
CA ASN A 89 -10.46 -25.66 -21.28
C ASN A 89 -11.83 -25.17 -20.79
N ALA A 90 -11.95 -24.91 -19.50
CA ALA A 90 -13.22 -24.56 -18.85
C ALA A 90 -13.37 -23.04 -18.63
N SER A 91 -14.60 -22.60 -18.41
CA SER A 91 -14.89 -21.34 -17.75
C SER A 91 -15.47 -21.66 -16.37
N LEU A 92 -14.76 -21.31 -15.31
CA LEU A 92 -15.10 -21.65 -13.94
C LEU A 92 -15.13 -20.40 -13.06
N LYS A 93 -16.26 -20.20 -12.37
CA LYS A 93 -16.39 -19.21 -11.29
C LYS A 93 -16.65 -19.94 -9.99
N VAL A 94 -15.73 -19.87 -9.04
CA VAL A 94 -15.86 -20.48 -7.73
C VAL A 94 -15.87 -19.38 -6.69
N ARG A 95 -16.98 -19.22 -5.98
CA ARG A 95 -17.10 -18.18 -4.98
C ARG A 95 -17.73 -18.65 -3.69
N ASP A 96 -17.26 -18.07 -2.60
CA ASP A 96 -17.83 -18.29 -1.27
C ASP A 96 -17.86 -19.78 -0.87
N CYS A 97 -16.99 -20.61 -1.48
CA CYS A 97 -16.91 -22.06 -1.27
C CYS A 97 -15.93 -22.40 -0.14
N VAL A 98 -16.15 -23.55 0.50
CA VAL A 98 -15.28 -24.06 1.57
C VAL A 98 -14.73 -25.42 1.17
N PHE A 99 -13.42 -25.48 1.01
CA PHE A 99 -12.70 -26.69 0.68
C PHE A 99 -12.15 -27.34 1.97
N PRO A 100 -12.30 -28.66 2.15
CA PRO A 100 -11.84 -29.38 3.35
C PRO A 100 -10.33 -29.57 3.36
N ASN A 101 -9.75 -30.13 4.43
CA ASN A 101 -8.36 -30.63 4.36
C ASN A 101 -8.31 -31.92 3.53
N LEU A 102 -7.27 -32.06 2.70
CA LEU A 102 -7.02 -33.25 1.88
C LEU A 102 -5.69 -33.90 2.26
N SER A 103 -5.57 -35.20 1.98
CA SER A 103 -4.33 -35.94 2.20
C SER A 103 -3.88 -36.61 0.91
N HIS A 104 -2.66 -36.32 0.47
CA HIS A 104 -2.09 -36.84 -0.77
C HIS A 104 -3.00 -36.57 -1.98
N SER A 105 -3.55 -35.36 -2.04
CA SER A 105 -4.50 -34.90 -3.05
C SER A 105 -4.56 -33.37 -3.08
N GLU A 106 -5.04 -32.83 -4.19
CA GLU A 106 -5.09 -31.40 -4.52
C GLU A 106 -6.54 -30.91 -4.59
N HIS A 107 -6.81 -29.68 -4.17
CA HIS A 107 -8.19 -29.16 -4.26
C HIS A 107 -8.60 -28.92 -5.70
N VAL A 108 -7.70 -28.34 -6.49
CA VAL A 108 -7.96 -28.00 -7.88
C VAL A 108 -6.76 -28.41 -8.72
N ARG A 109 -7.05 -29.18 -9.77
CA ARG A 109 -6.14 -29.38 -10.89
C ARG A 109 -6.76 -28.89 -12.17
N GLY A 110 -5.96 -28.41 -13.11
CA GLY A 110 -6.49 -28.25 -14.45
C GLY A 110 -5.62 -27.49 -15.42
N ILE A 111 -6.06 -27.52 -16.67
CA ILE A 111 -5.32 -26.97 -17.79
C ILE A 111 -6.24 -26.21 -18.73
N GLY A 112 -5.83 -24.99 -19.08
CA GLY A 112 -6.45 -24.18 -20.10
C GLY A 112 -7.76 -23.53 -19.68
N ILE A 113 -7.94 -22.29 -20.14
CA ILE A 113 -9.17 -21.53 -19.95
C ILE A 113 -9.89 -21.47 -21.30
N ARG A 114 -11.19 -21.71 -21.29
CA ARG A 114 -12.02 -21.62 -22.51
C ARG A 114 -11.87 -20.25 -23.17
N THR A 115 -11.86 -20.18 -24.50
CA THR A 115 -11.92 -18.90 -25.23
C THR A 115 -13.15 -18.09 -24.79
N GLY A 116 -12.94 -16.85 -24.39
CA GLY A 116 -14.00 -15.97 -23.85
C GLY A 116 -14.52 -16.38 -22.45
N GLY A 117 -13.91 -17.40 -21.84
CA GLY A 117 -14.19 -17.85 -20.48
C GLY A 117 -13.34 -17.15 -19.43
N GLU A 118 -13.58 -17.52 -18.18
CA GLU A 118 -12.90 -16.99 -17.01
C GLU A 118 -12.52 -18.13 -16.07
N LEU A 119 -11.40 -18.00 -15.36
CA LEU A 119 -11.02 -18.88 -14.26
C LEU A 119 -10.88 -18.03 -13.00
N LEU A 120 -11.96 -17.96 -12.22
CA LEU A 120 -12.11 -17.04 -11.11
C LEU A 120 -12.40 -17.79 -9.82
N PHE A 121 -11.62 -17.50 -8.78
CA PHE A 121 -11.82 -17.96 -7.41
C PHE A 121 -11.91 -16.75 -6.49
N ALA A 122 -13.05 -16.53 -5.84
CA ALA A 122 -13.27 -15.37 -4.98
C ALA A 122 -13.89 -15.72 -3.62
N ARG A 123 -13.34 -15.18 -2.52
CA ARG A 123 -13.86 -15.36 -1.15
C ARG A 123 -14.02 -16.82 -0.74
N ASN A 124 -13.18 -17.70 -1.28
CA ASN A 124 -13.17 -19.10 -0.89
C ASN A 124 -12.25 -19.31 0.31
N ARG A 125 -12.53 -20.38 1.05
CA ARG A 125 -11.67 -20.89 2.11
C ARG A 125 -11.10 -22.23 1.69
N PHE A 126 -9.78 -22.30 1.54
CA PHE A 126 -9.07 -23.53 1.21
C PHE A 126 -8.48 -24.17 2.46
N GLY A 127 -8.87 -25.42 2.74
CA GLY A 127 -8.19 -26.29 3.70
C GLY A 127 -6.76 -26.60 3.28
N SER A 128 -6.06 -27.39 4.08
CA SER A 128 -4.67 -27.79 3.79
C SER A 128 -4.55 -29.10 3.03
N THR A 129 -3.40 -29.31 2.38
CA THR A 129 -3.01 -30.57 1.72
C THR A 129 -1.84 -31.24 2.44
N THR A 130 -1.65 -32.55 2.20
CA THR A 130 -0.46 -33.30 2.64
C THR A 130 0.19 -34.03 1.47
N GLY A 131 1.48 -34.38 1.58
CA GLY A 131 2.25 -35.02 0.52
C GLY A 131 2.90 -34.01 -0.44
N TYR A 132 3.27 -34.47 -1.63
CA TYR A 132 3.75 -33.61 -2.72
C TYR A 132 2.53 -33.21 -3.57
N ASN A 133 1.70 -32.30 -3.03
CA ASN A 133 0.41 -31.91 -3.57
C ASN A 133 0.09 -30.46 -3.17
N ASP A 134 -0.31 -29.68 -4.16
CA ASP A 134 -0.62 -28.26 -3.99
C ASP A 134 -2.10 -28.01 -3.68
N ILE A 135 -2.46 -26.78 -3.30
CA ILE A 135 -3.88 -26.41 -3.23
C ILE A 135 -4.43 -26.29 -4.66
N LEU A 136 -3.74 -25.53 -5.51
CA LEU A 136 -4.01 -25.38 -6.94
C LEU A 136 -2.77 -25.79 -7.74
N ASP A 137 -2.89 -26.83 -8.57
CA ASP A 137 -1.93 -27.21 -9.63
C ASP A 137 -2.57 -26.90 -10.99
N VAL A 138 -2.26 -25.73 -11.57
CA VAL A 138 -2.98 -25.22 -12.75
C VAL A 138 -2.09 -24.59 -13.82
N SER A 139 -2.44 -24.84 -15.09
CA SER A 139 -1.68 -24.37 -16.25
C SER A 139 -2.53 -23.78 -17.38
N GLY A 140 -1.90 -23.05 -18.32
CA GLY A 140 -2.47 -22.77 -19.64
C GLY A 140 -3.36 -21.52 -19.79
N GLY A 141 -3.30 -20.57 -18.86
CA GLY A 141 -3.91 -19.23 -19.01
C GLY A 141 -2.85 -18.15 -19.23
N LYS A 142 -3.03 -17.28 -20.23
CA LYS A 142 -2.01 -16.32 -20.68
C LYS A 142 -2.57 -15.01 -21.18
N ARG A 143 -1.90 -13.91 -20.83
CA ARG A 143 -2.18 -12.58 -21.41
C ARG A 143 -1.77 -12.54 -22.90
N PRO A 144 -2.47 -11.78 -23.76
CA PRO A 144 -3.63 -10.93 -23.46
C PRO A 144 -4.97 -11.69 -23.36
N GLY A 145 -4.96 -13.01 -23.42
CA GLY A 145 -6.12 -13.86 -23.17
C GLY A 145 -6.51 -13.94 -21.68
N PRO A 146 -7.49 -14.78 -21.34
CA PRO A 146 -7.92 -14.96 -19.95
C PRO A 146 -6.80 -15.59 -19.10
N ILE A 147 -6.78 -15.20 -17.84
CA ILE A 147 -5.80 -15.61 -16.84
C ILE A 147 -6.52 -16.10 -15.57
N LEU A 148 -5.77 -16.72 -14.66
CA LEU A 148 -6.29 -17.05 -13.33
C LEU A 148 -6.55 -15.76 -12.52
N GLN A 149 -7.72 -15.69 -11.88
CA GLN A 149 -8.14 -14.58 -11.04
C GLN A 149 -8.46 -15.07 -9.63
N LEU A 150 -7.77 -14.53 -8.63
CA LEU A 150 -7.87 -14.93 -7.23
C LEU A 150 -8.16 -13.69 -6.37
N TYR A 151 -9.37 -13.60 -5.81
CA TYR A 151 -9.83 -12.45 -5.03
C TYR A 151 -10.23 -12.81 -3.59
N ASP A 152 -9.59 -12.21 -2.60
CA ASP A 152 -10.02 -12.28 -1.19
C ASP A 152 -10.22 -13.72 -0.66
N ASN A 153 -9.44 -14.70 -1.14
CA ASN A 153 -9.47 -16.08 -0.66
C ASN A 153 -8.57 -16.25 0.57
N GLU A 154 -8.84 -17.29 1.35
CA GLU A 154 -8.03 -17.70 2.50
C GLU A 154 -7.45 -19.10 2.26
N PHE A 155 -6.13 -19.22 2.32
CA PHE A 155 -5.38 -20.47 2.15
C PHE A 155 -4.72 -20.87 3.46
N LEU A 156 -5.10 -22.03 3.99
CA LEU A 156 -4.77 -22.47 5.35
C LEU A 156 -3.50 -23.30 5.50
N GLY A 157 -2.79 -23.52 4.40
CA GLY A 157 -1.49 -24.15 4.40
C GLY A 157 -1.44 -25.40 3.53
N GLY A 158 -0.34 -26.10 3.60
CA GLY A 158 -0.06 -27.23 2.74
C GLY A 158 1.35 -27.75 3.01
N SER A 159 1.61 -28.98 2.58
CA SER A 159 2.93 -29.58 2.72
C SER A 159 3.87 -29.33 1.54
N ASP A 160 3.36 -28.66 0.51
CA ASP A 160 4.04 -28.30 -0.74
C ASP A 160 3.61 -26.87 -1.15
N ASP A 161 3.37 -26.57 -2.42
CA ASP A 161 2.99 -25.22 -2.81
C ASP A 161 1.50 -24.93 -2.54
N GLY A 162 1.17 -23.66 -2.27
CA GLY A 162 -0.23 -23.24 -2.23
C GLY A 162 -0.77 -23.19 -3.64
N LEU A 163 -0.17 -22.32 -4.46
CA LEU A 163 -0.46 -22.22 -5.88
C LEU A 163 0.78 -22.67 -6.64
N ASP A 164 0.71 -23.79 -7.36
CA ASP A 164 1.69 -24.13 -8.40
C ASP A 164 1.13 -23.69 -9.76
N LEU A 165 1.68 -22.58 -10.25
CA LEU A 165 1.19 -21.89 -11.44
C LEU A 165 2.15 -22.15 -12.60
N ASP A 166 2.03 -23.31 -13.22
CA ASP A 166 2.86 -23.74 -14.34
C ASP A 166 2.42 -23.10 -15.66
N GLY A 167 3.18 -22.12 -16.16
CA GLY A 167 2.80 -21.37 -17.36
C GLY A 167 1.44 -20.68 -17.27
N MET A 168 0.92 -20.46 -16.06
CA MET A 168 -0.34 -19.78 -15.76
C MET A 168 -0.06 -18.34 -15.32
N ASP A 169 -0.45 -17.38 -16.15
CA ASP A 169 -0.53 -15.99 -15.73
C ASP A 169 -1.65 -15.82 -14.71
N ALA A 170 -1.46 -14.92 -13.75
CA ALA A 170 -2.48 -14.67 -12.73
C ALA A 170 -2.57 -13.21 -12.29
N HIS A 171 -3.76 -12.87 -11.79
CA HIS A 171 -4.02 -11.70 -10.95
C HIS A 171 -4.50 -12.18 -9.58
N ILE A 172 -3.68 -11.95 -8.57
CA ILE A 172 -3.85 -12.46 -7.21
C ILE A 172 -4.02 -11.25 -6.30
N GLU A 173 -5.24 -10.96 -5.87
CA GLU A 173 -5.58 -9.76 -5.12
C GLU A 173 -6.29 -10.05 -3.79
N GLY A 174 -5.82 -9.44 -2.70
CA GLY A 174 -6.54 -9.43 -1.41
C GLY A 174 -6.56 -10.76 -0.65
N ASN A 175 -5.81 -11.77 -1.10
CA ASN A 175 -5.82 -13.10 -0.51
C ASN A 175 -4.94 -13.17 0.74
N THR A 176 -5.24 -14.12 1.63
CA THR A 176 -4.40 -14.45 2.79
C THR A 176 -3.84 -15.87 2.63
N PHE A 177 -2.52 -16.00 2.77
CA PHE A 177 -1.82 -17.28 2.69
C PHE A 177 -1.02 -17.56 3.96
N HIS A 178 -1.27 -18.69 4.60
CA HIS A 178 -0.50 -19.11 5.76
C HIS A 178 -0.45 -20.62 5.95
N GLY A 179 0.54 -21.12 6.68
CA GLY A 179 0.67 -22.53 7.07
C GLY A 179 1.31 -23.43 6.01
N PHE A 180 2.00 -22.87 5.01
CA PHE A 180 2.71 -23.65 3.99
C PHE A 180 4.10 -24.04 4.50
N HIS A 181 4.26 -25.32 4.84
CA HIS A 181 5.50 -25.86 5.39
C HIS A 181 5.85 -27.18 4.71
N LYS A 182 7.07 -27.30 4.21
CA LYS A 182 7.52 -28.51 3.54
C LYS A 182 7.40 -29.71 4.46
N ARG A 183 6.54 -30.66 4.10
CA ARG A 183 6.33 -31.94 4.82
C ARG A 183 6.23 -33.11 3.84
N ASN A 184 7.11 -33.08 2.85
CA ASN A 184 7.24 -34.10 1.82
C ASN A 184 8.74 -34.37 1.54
N THR A 185 9.04 -35.47 0.85
CA THR A 185 10.42 -35.95 0.65
C THR A 185 11.06 -35.49 -0.65
N THR A 186 10.40 -34.65 -1.45
CA THR A 186 10.97 -34.18 -2.73
C THR A 186 12.05 -33.15 -2.49
N LEU A 187 12.83 -32.84 -3.53
CA LEU A 187 13.83 -31.76 -3.50
C LEU A 187 13.20 -30.36 -3.73
N SER A 188 11.90 -30.29 -4.04
CA SER A 188 11.19 -29.02 -4.20
C SER A 188 11.09 -28.28 -2.87
N ILE A 189 11.12 -26.95 -2.90
CA ILE A 189 10.71 -26.14 -1.74
C ILE A 189 9.17 -26.03 -1.68
N SER A 190 8.65 -25.56 -0.54
CA SER A 190 7.23 -25.28 -0.33
C SER A 190 7.04 -23.77 -0.18
N ALA A 191 6.21 -23.17 -1.04
CA ALA A 191 5.89 -21.75 -1.05
C ALA A 191 4.37 -21.54 -1.12
N ALA A 192 3.86 -20.45 -0.53
CA ALA A 192 2.44 -20.13 -0.68
C ALA A 192 2.02 -19.90 -2.14
N VAL A 193 2.91 -19.32 -2.96
CA VAL A 193 2.71 -19.14 -4.40
C VAL A 193 4.01 -19.45 -5.13
N ALA A 194 3.96 -20.30 -6.15
CA ALA A 194 5.07 -20.64 -7.02
C ALA A 194 4.73 -20.35 -8.49
N THR A 195 5.69 -19.78 -9.22
CA THR A 195 5.64 -19.78 -10.69
C THR A 195 6.18 -21.09 -11.24
N GLY A 196 5.84 -21.44 -12.46
CA GLY A 196 6.49 -22.52 -13.18
C GLY A 196 6.32 -22.42 -14.69
N ARG A 197 6.50 -23.53 -15.40
CA ARG A 197 6.45 -23.58 -16.87
C ARG A 197 5.53 -24.67 -17.38
N HIS A 198 4.78 -24.30 -18.41
CA HIS A 198 3.98 -25.23 -19.20
C HIS A 198 4.07 -24.84 -20.67
N ASP A 199 4.28 -25.82 -21.57
CA ASP A 199 4.39 -25.60 -23.02
C ASP A 199 5.33 -24.45 -23.40
N GLU A 200 6.55 -24.46 -22.84
CA GLU A 200 7.60 -23.44 -23.03
C GLU A 200 7.22 -22.01 -22.58
N GLN A 201 6.12 -21.86 -21.85
CA GLN A 201 5.68 -20.56 -21.35
C GLN A 201 5.83 -20.51 -19.84
N ALA A 202 6.51 -19.48 -19.35
CA ALA A 202 6.67 -19.18 -17.93
C ALA A 202 5.56 -18.24 -17.43
N SER A 203 5.23 -18.30 -16.15
CA SER A 203 4.14 -17.51 -15.55
C SER A 203 4.47 -16.04 -15.30
N ASP A 204 3.53 -15.14 -15.63
CA ASP A 204 3.58 -13.71 -15.27
C ASP A 204 2.50 -13.38 -14.23
N LEU A 205 2.94 -13.15 -13.00
CA LEU A 205 2.07 -12.95 -11.83
C LEU A 205 1.95 -11.47 -11.48
N THR A 206 0.72 -10.98 -11.36
CA THR A 206 0.40 -9.74 -10.65
C THR A 206 -0.14 -10.09 -9.27
N MET A 207 0.60 -9.76 -8.21
CA MET A 207 0.21 -10.05 -6.83
C MET A 207 0.01 -8.73 -6.07
N VAL A 208 -1.21 -8.44 -5.64
CA VAL A 208 -1.50 -7.17 -4.98
C VAL A 208 -2.36 -7.30 -3.74
N ARG A 209 -2.10 -6.47 -2.72
CA ARG A 209 -2.94 -6.43 -1.51
C ARG A 209 -3.05 -7.76 -0.74
N ASN A 210 -2.16 -8.72 -0.98
CA ASN A 210 -2.18 -10.00 -0.29
C ASN A 210 -1.43 -9.95 1.04
N ILE A 211 -1.81 -10.84 1.95
CA ILE A 211 -1.15 -11.03 3.26
C ILE A 211 -0.55 -12.44 3.29
N PHE A 212 0.74 -12.50 3.60
CA PHE A 212 1.47 -13.76 3.79
C PHE A 212 2.01 -13.81 5.22
N TYR A 213 1.76 -14.92 5.92
CA TYR A 213 2.42 -15.19 7.19
C TYR A 213 2.56 -16.67 7.48
N ASP A 214 3.48 -17.06 8.37
CA ASP A 214 3.62 -18.45 8.83
C ASP A 214 3.80 -19.44 7.66
N ASN A 215 4.72 -19.13 6.75
CA ASN A 215 5.08 -19.99 5.62
C ASN A 215 6.60 -20.21 5.61
N ASP A 216 7.06 -21.33 5.08
CA ASP A 216 8.50 -21.54 4.83
C ASP A 216 9.02 -20.49 3.84
N TYR A 217 8.37 -20.44 2.67
CA TYR A 217 8.52 -19.38 1.68
C TYR A 217 7.16 -18.75 1.35
N HIS A 218 7.11 -17.42 1.17
CA HIS A 218 5.87 -16.79 0.72
C HIS A 218 5.68 -16.92 -0.80
N VAL A 219 6.73 -16.63 -1.55
CA VAL A 219 6.71 -16.71 -3.02
C VAL A 219 7.97 -17.39 -3.51
N LEU A 220 7.82 -18.30 -4.48
CA LEU A 220 8.88 -18.85 -5.28
C LEU A 220 8.73 -18.38 -6.73
N ILE A 221 9.75 -17.69 -7.24
CA ILE A 221 9.87 -17.39 -8.67
C ILE A 221 10.97 -18.25 -9.28
N LYS A 222 10.57 -19.17 -10.15
CA LYS A 222 11.42 -20.14 -10.85
C LYS A 222 11.06 -20.21 -12.34
N GLN A 223 11.94 -20.81 -13.13
CA GLN A 223 11.70 -21.24 -14.51
C GLN A 223 11.21 -20.11 -15.43
N GLY A 224 11.95 -19.00 -15.52
CA GLY A 224 11.57 -17.85 -16.35
C GLY A 224 10.37 -17.05 -15.84
N GLY A 225 9.86 -17.35 -14.65
CA GLY A 225 8.73 -16.63 -14.05
C GLY A 225 8.99 -15.13 -13.83
N ARG A 226 7.91 -14.35 -13.86
CA ARG A 226 7.91 -12.91 -13.60
C ARG A 226 6.94 -12.55 -12.49
N LEU A 227 7.33 -11.60 -11.64
CA LEU A 227 6.50 -11.10 -10.55
C LEU A 227 6.35 -9.57 -10.56
N GLU A 228 5.10 -9.10 -10.61
CA GLU A 228 4.70 -7.73 -10.30
C GLU A 228 3.96 -7.75 -8.95
N ALA A 229 4.65 -7.40 -7.87
CA ALA A 229 4.08 -7.39 -6.52
C ALA A 229 3.87 -5.96 -6.02
N ALA A 230 2.62 -5.57 -5.75
CA ALA A 230 2.33 -4.25 -5.20
C ALA A 230 1.45 -4.27 -3.95
N ASN A 231 1.83 -3.50 -2.94
CA ASN A 231 1.05 -3.35 -1.72
C ASN A 231 0.70 -4.68 -1.03
N ASN A 232 1.61 -5.65 -1.00
CA ASN A 232 1.45 -6.87 -0.21
C ASN A 232 2.13 -6.72 1.16
N THR A 233 1.73 -7.55 2.12
CA THR A 233 2.40 -7.70 3.41
C THR A 233 2.97 -9.10 3.53
N PHE A 234 4.30 -9.20 3.57
CA PHE A 234 5.10 -10.41 3.73
C PHE A 234 5.67 -10.45 5.15
N TYR A 235 5.07 -11.27 6.02
CA TYR A 235 5.42 -11.30 7.44
C TYR A 235 5.85 -12.68 7.94
N GLY A 236 7.01 -12.78 8.57
CA GLY A 236 7.36 -13.99 9.32
C GLY A 236 7.60 -15.22 8.45
N GLY A 237 8.12 -15.07 7.23
CA GLY A 237 8.61 -16.19 6.43
C GLY A 237 9.76 -16.92 7.16
N ALA A 238 9.57 -18.21 7.44
CA ALA A 238 10.47 -18.98 8.28
C ALA A 238 11.85 -19.19 7.62
N LEU A 239 11.89 -19.34 6.30
CA LEU A 239 13.12 -19.43 5.52
C LEU A 239 13.36 -18.17 4.69
N GLY A 240 12.32 -17.64 4.05
CA GLY A 240 12.37 -16.32 3.41
C GLY A 240 11.04 -15.88 2.80
N ALA A 241 10.92 -14.60 2.41
CA ALA A 241 9.71 -14.10 1.77
C ALA A 241 9.66 -14.46 0.28
N ILE A 242 10.60 -13.95 -0.53
CA ILE A 242 10.64 -14.24 -1.97
C ILE A 242 11.92 -15.01 -2.32
N ALA A 243 11.75 -16.26 -2.76
CA ALA A 243 12.82 -17.11 -3.28
C ALA A 243 12.95 -16.96 -4.80
N PHE A 244 14.18 -16.80 -5.28
CA PHE A 244 14.50 -16.64 -6.72
C PHE A 244 15.04 -17.92 -7.39
N ASP A 245 15.22 -18.98 -6.62
CA ASP A 245 15.75 -20.26 -7.09
C ASP A 245 15.39 -21.37 -6.10
N GLU A 246 15.52 -22.61 -6.55
CA GLU A 246 15.46 -23.80 -5.69
C GLU A 246 16.84 -24.42 -5.56
N PRO A 247 17.53 -24.26 -4.42
CA PRO A 247 18.97 -24.55 -4.32
C PRO A 247 19.34 -26.03 -4.51
N LEU A 248 18.39 -26.95 -4.41
CA LEU A 248 18.60 -28.39 -4.60
C LEU A 248 18.20 -28.89 -5.99
N ARG A 249 17.83 -27.99 -6.90
CA ARG A 249 17.37 -28.30 -8.26
C ARG A 249 18.06 -27.42 -9.28
N GLU A 250 18.30 -27.94 -10.46
CA GLU A 250 18.80 -27.16 -11.59
C GLU A 250 17.62 -26.63 -12.39
N LEU A 251 17.31 -25.35 -12.23
CA LEU A 251 16.18 -24.69 -12.89
C LEU A 251 16.65 -23.49 -13.71
N GLU A 252 15.88 -23.17 -14.74
CA GLU A 252 16.01 -21.90 -15.44
C GLU A 252 15.76 -20.75 -14.45
N MET A 253 16.62 -19.73 -14.48
CA MET A 253 16.48 -18.53 -13.64
C MET A 253 15.17 -17.77 -13.96
N PRO A 254 14.57 -17.07 -12.98
CA PRO A 254 13.41 -16.23 -13.24
C PRO A 254 13.78 -15.04 -14.13
N LEU A 255 12.80 -14.40 -14.76
CA LEU A 255 13.04 -13.13 -15.46
C LEU A 255 13.30 -12.00 -14.46
N GLY A 256 12.54 -11.95 -13.37
CA GLY A 256 12.71 -10.90 -12.36
C GLY A 256 11.44 -10.51 -11.63
N ALA A 257 11.58 -9.48 -10.79
CA ALA A 257 10.49 -8.97 -9.95
C ALA A 257 10.47 -7.44 -9.81
N ARG A 258 9.26 -6.86 -9.86
CA ARG A 258 8.98 -5.48 -9.46
C ARG A 258 8.22 -5.51 -8.16
N LEU A 259 8.78 -4.89 -7.13
CA LEU A 259 8.21 -4.83 -5.79
C LEU A 259 7.91 -3.36 -5.47
N THR A 260 6.64 -2.99 -5.30
CA THR A 260 6.26 -1.57 -5.13
C THR A 260 5.22 -1.41 -4.03
N GLY A 261 5.48 -0.62 -2.98
CA GLY A 261 4.50 -0.49 -1.89
C GLY A 261 4.40 -1.67 -0.94
N ASN A 262 5.30 -2.66 -1.00
CA ASN A 262 5.20 -3.85 -0.17
C ASN A 262 5.76 -3.59 1.24
N ILE A 263 5.33 -4.39 2.21
CA ILE A 263 5.96 -4.45 3.54
C ILE A 263 6.54 -5.84 3.73
N PHE A 264 7.85 -5.90 3.95
CA PHE A 264 8.57 -7.08 4.41
C PHE A 264 8.96 -6.88 5.88
N SER A 265 8.58 -7.79 6.76
CA SER A 265 8.87 -7.65 8.18
C SER A 265 8.91 -9.00 8.90
N GLY A 266 9.85 -9.20 9.82
CA GLY A 266 9.96 -10.43 10.60
C GLY A 266 10.34 -11.68 9.80
N ASN A 267 10.64 -11.56 8.50
CA ASN A 267 11.13 -12.68 7.69
C ASN A 267 12.57 -13.01 8.06
N ASN A 268 12.94 -14.29 7.95
CA ASN A 268 14.34 -14.68 8.10
C ASN A 268 15.23 -14.08 6.98
N ALA A 269 14.68 -13.95 5.77
CA ALA A 269 15.25 -13.20 4.67
C ALA A 269 14.11 -12.62 3.80
N ASP A 270 14.21 -11.35 3.40
CA ASP A 270 13.18 -10.74 2.55
C ASP A 270 13.29 -11.23 1.10
N LEU A 271 14.52 -11.32 0.57
CA LEU A 271 14.83 -11.87 -0.74
C LEU A 271 15.91 -12.94 -0.55
N ILE A 272 15.69 -14.14 -1.06
CA ILE A 272 16.57 -15.30 -0.83
C ILE A 272 16.80 -16.10 -2.11
N HIS A 273 17.93 -16.83 -2.16
CA HIS A 273 18.41 -17.60 -3.31
C HIS A 273 18.65 -16.77 -4.58
N LEU A 274 18.69 -15.45 -4.42
CA LEU A 274 19.08 -14.51 -5.47
C LEU A 274 20.60 -14.47 -5.58
N LYS A 275 21.14 -14.87 -6.73
CA LYS A 275 22.59 -14.89 -6.96
C LYS A 275 23.07 -13.48 -7.34
N PRO A 276 24.07 -12.88 -6.66
CA PRO A 276 24.55 -11.53 -6.98
C PRO A 276 24.93 -11.32 -8.45
N LEU A 277 25.57 -12.33 -9.05
CA LEU A 277 25.95 -12.32 -10.46
C LEU A 277 24.76 -12.07 -11.40
N TRP A 278 23.55 -12.54 -11.06
CA TRP A 278 22.37 -12.34 -11.89
C TRP A 278 21.97 -10.87 -11.98
N LEU A 279 22.19 -10.11 -10.91
CA LEU A 279 21.94 -8.67 -10.87
C LEU A 279 23.08 -7.90 -11.54
N GLU A 280 24.34 -8.27 -11.24
CA GLU A 280 25.53 -7.63 -11.83
C GLU A 280 25.57 -7.70 -13.35
N GLN A 281 25.08 -8.81 -13.92
CA GLN A 281 25.01 -9.02 -15.37
C GLN A 281 23.67 -8.58 -16.00
N ASN A 282 22.74 -8.03 -15.21
CA ASN A 282 21.37 -7.70 -15.63
C ASN A 282 20.60 -8.89 -16.27
N TRP A 283 20.86 -10.11 -15.82
CA TRP A 283 20.13 -11.30 -16.29
C TRP A 283 18.77 -11.45 -15.60
N VAL A 284 18.71 -11.05 -14.32
CA VAL A 284 17.47 -10.96 -13.55
C VAL A 284 17.24 -9.51 -13.23
N TRP A 285 16.09 -8.98 -13.62
CA TRP A 285 15.72 -7.61 -13.30
C TRP A 285 15.05 -7.58 -11.92
N LEU A 286 15.43 -6.60 -11.10
CA LEU A 286 14.84 -6.45 -9.78
C LEU A 286 14.71 -4.98 -9.45
N HIS A 287 13.48 -4.56 -9.24
CA HIS A 287 13.18 -3.17 -8.92
C HIS A 287 12.30 -3.09 -7.70
N VAL A 288 12.78 -2.40 -6.67
CA VAL A 288 12.07 -2.22 -5.40
C VAL A 288 11.84 -0.74 -5.17
N PHE A 289 10.59 -0.34 -4.91
CA PHE A 289 10.23 1.06 -4.69
C PHE A 289 9.22 1.20 -3.56
N ASP A 290 9.30 2.31 -2.84
CA ASP A 290 8.27 2.72 -1.89
C ASP A 290 7.82 1.58 -0.97
N SER A 291 8.75 0.77 -0.48
CA SER A 291 8.49 -0.45 0.30
C SER A 291 9.24 -0.42 1.63
N ILE A 292 8.73 -1.14 2.64
CA ILE A 292 9.53 -1.50 3.81
C ILE A 292 10.25 -2.81 3.50
N ILE A 293 11.57 -2.80 3.54
CA ILE A 293 12.42 -3.96 3.23
C ILE A 293 13.78 -3.80 3.92
N HIS A 294 14.30 -4.88 4.51
CA HIS A 294 15.61 -4.85 5.14
C HIS A 294 16.71 -4.76 4.09
N LYS A 295 17.79 -4.05 4.41
CA LYS A 295 18.97 -4.02 3.55
C LYS A 295 19.64 -5.40 3.49
N THR A 296 19.28 -6.19 2.49
CA THR A 296 19.92 -7.50 2.21
C THR A 296 21.01 -7.40 1.15
N HIS A 297 21.04 -6.32 0.36
CA HIS A 297 21.97 -6.09 -0.74
C HIS A 297 22.38 -4.60 -0.81
N ASP A 298 23.43 -4.27 -1.57
CA ASP A 298 23.95 -2.91 -1.68
C ASP A 298 23.03 -1.91 -2.40
N TRP A 299 21.96 -2.40 -3.02
CA TRP A 299 20.95 -1.58 -3.65
C TRP A 299 19.64 -1.73 -2.85
N LEU A 300 19.12 -0.61 -2.36
CA LEU A 300 17.82 -0.57 -1.69
C LEU A 300 16.69 -0.22 -2.65
N GLY A 301 16.97 0.25 -3.88
CA GLY A 301 15.97 0.90 -4.72
C GLY A 301 15.55 2.27 -4.18
N GLU A 302 14.64 2.97 -4.85
CA GLU A 302 14.24 4.33 -4.44
C GLU A 302 13.12 4.34 -3.40
N ARG A 303 13.22 5.24 -2.41
CA ARG A 303 12.17 5.53 -1.41
C ARG A 303 11.75 4.34 -0.53
N ASN A 304 12.59 3.31 -0.48
CA ASN A 304 12.42 2.19 0.45
C ASN A 304 12.89 2.56 1.85
N LEU A 305 12.35 1.85 2.84
CA LEU A 305 12.56 2.09 4.26
C LEU A 305 13.01 0.78 4.93
N ASP A 306 14.11 0.85 5.67
CA ASP A 306 14.49 -0.19 6.62
C ASP A 306 13.97 0.26 8.00
N ALA A 307 12.74 -0.14 8.34
CA ALA A 307 12.04 0.34 9.52
C ALA A 307 10.94 -0.62 9.99
N ASP A 308 10.60 -0.56 11.28
CA ASP A 308 9.43 -1.27 11.83
C ASP A 308 8.13 -0.71 11.20
N PRO A 309 7.30 -1.55 10.55
CA PRO A 309 6.02 -1.12 10.00
C PRO A 309 4.97 -0.74 11.06
N MET A 310 5.20 -1.04 12.34
CA MET A 310 4.30 -0.74 13.45
C MET A 310 2.91 -1.35 13.25
N PHE A 311 2.85 -2.67 13.08
CA PHE A 311 1.58 -3.39 12.97
C PHE A 311 0.78 -3.40 14.27
N ALA A 312 -0.54 -3.45 14.18
CA ALA A 312 -1.44 -3.51 15.32
C ALA A 312 -1.20 -4.75 16.19
N ASN A 313 -1.15 -5.95 15.58
CA ASN A 313 -0.90 -7.22 16.27
C ASN A 313 -0.51 -8.33 15.26
N ALA A 314 0.64 -8.20 14.61
CA ALA A 314 1.12 -9.21 13.67
C ALA A 314 1.37 -10.58 14.36
N PRO A 315 1.19 -11.72 13.67
CA PRO A 315 0.74 -11.84 12.28
C PRO A 315 -0.79 -11.68 12.09
N ARG A 316 -1.58 -11.70 13.17
CA ARG A 316 -3.05 -11.75 13.11
C ARG A 316 -3.71 -10.46 12.63
N ASP A 317 -3.04 -9.33 12.80
CA ASP A 317 -3.51 -8.01 12.41
C ASP A 317 -2.35 -7.14 11.94
N VAL A 318 -2.23 -7.02 10.62
CA VAL A 318 -1.17 -6.24 9.95
C VAL A 318 -1.63 -4.83 9.56
N ARG A 319 -2.72 -4.33 10.15
CA ARG A 319 -3.09 -2.92 10.01
C ARG A 319 -2.02 -2.04 10.67
N LEU A 320 -1.72 -0.92 10.02
CA LEU A 320 -0.71 0.02 10.49
C LEU A 320 -1.23 0.80 11.70
N GLN A 321 -0.41 0.92 12.74
CA GLN A 321 -0.71 1.78 13.87
C GLN A 321 -0.44 3.26 13.53
N PRO A 322 -1.12 4.21 14.21
CA PRO A 322 -0.74 5.62 14.16
C PRO A 322 0.71 5.80 14.60
N GLY A 323 1.57 6.17 13.67
CA GLY A 323 3.00 6.39 13.84
C GLY A 323 3.78 5.77 12.70
N SER A 324 3.18 4.76 12.06
CA SER A 324 3.84 3.90 11.12
C SER A 324 4.53 4.68 9.99
N PRO A 325 5.78 4.31 9.65
CA PRO A 325 6.49 4.88 8.51
C PRO A 325 5.91 4.44 7.15
N ALA A 326 4.99 3.47 7.13
CA ALA A 326 4.31 2.99 5.93
C ALA A 326 3.07 3.83 5.53
N ILE A 327 2.61 4.77 6.36
CA ILE A 327 1.38 5.54 6.09
C ILE A 327 1.63 6.67 5.08
N ASP A 328 0.87 6.72 3.98
CA ASP A 328 1.01 7.62 2.82
C ASP A 328 2.40 7.61 2.15
N THR A 329 3.20 6.58 2.39
CA THR A 329 4.57 6.48 1.88
C THR A 329 4.72 5.50 0.73
N GLY A 330 3.64 4.79 0.39
CA GLY A 330 3.53 3.88 -0.73
C GLY A 330 3.20 4.57 -2.07
N PRO A 331 2.93 3.76 -3.11
CA PRO A 331 2.76 4.22 -4.48
C PRO A 331 1.55 5.14 -4.63
N ASN A 332 1.71 6.22 -5.40
CA ASN A 332 0.68 7.23 -5.63
C ASN A 332 0.11 7.86 -4.33
N GLY A 333 0.89 7.87 -3.24
CA GLY A 333 0.50 8.43 -1.94
C GLY A 333 -0.41 7.51 -1.10
N LEU A 334 -0.57 6.24 -1.48
CA LEU A 334 -1.21 5.23 -0.64
C LEU A 334 -0.29 4.82 0.53
N ASP A 335 -0.85 4.10 1.50
CA ASP A 335 -0.03 3.36 2.48
C ASP A 335 0.77 2.25 1.78
N MET A 336 1.86 1.79 2.40
CA MET A 336 2.48 0.52 2.03
C MET A 336 1.69 -0.64 2.67
N GLY A 337 1.76 -1.83 2.07
CA GLY A 337 1.14 -3.06 2.59
C GLY A 337 -0.31 -3.29 2.16
N ALA A 338 -0.87 -4.39 2.66
CA ALA A 338 -2.08 -5.04 2.12
C ALA A 338 -3.40 -4.28 2.27
N HIS A 339 -3.51 -3.39 3.27
CA HIS A 339 -4.79 -2.80 3.66
C HIS A 339 -5.19 -1.53 2.89
N VAL A 340 -4.49 -1.20 1.81
CA VAL A 340 -4.92 -0.13 0.90
C VAL A 340 -6.21 -0.51 0.15
N PRO A 341 -7.01 0.46 -0.33
CA PRO A 341 -8.18 0.19 -1.16
C PRO A 341 -7.84 -0.59 -2.45
N SER A 342 -8.78 -1.39 -2.95
CA SER A 342 -8.73 -1.95 -4.30
C SER A 342 -8.98 -0.88 -5.36
N GLY A 343 -8.59 -1.18 -6.60
CA GLY A 343 -8.88 -0.30 -7.74
C GLY A 343 -7.99 0.93 -7.81
N ALA A 344 -8.51 1.98 -8.46
CA ALA A 344 -7.72 3.16 -8.79
C ALA A 344 -7.41 4.04 -7.55
N SER A 345 -6.26 4.70 -7.58
CA SER A 345 -5.91 5.82 -6.69
C SER A 345 -5.64 7.08 -7.50
N ILE A 346 -5.84 8.25 -6.90
CA ILE A 346 -5.66 9.56 -7.54
C ILE A 346 -4.73 10.40 -6.67
N SER A 347 -3.77 11.08 -7.30
CA SER A 347 -2.93 12.09 -6.65
C SER A 347 -2.62 13.24 -7.60
N GLY A 348 -1.93 14.27 -7.09
CA GLY A 348 -1.53 15.44 -7.86
C GLY A 348 -2.58 16.56 -7.89
N GLU A 349 -3.60 16.50 -7.04
CA GLU A 349 -4.60 17.57 -6.97
C GLU A 349 -3.94 18.93 -6.68
N PRO A 350 -4.33 20.01 -7.38
CA PRO A 350 -3.77 21.35 -7.15
C PRO A 350 -4.05 21.85 -5.73
N PRO A 351 -3.22 22.77 -5.21
CA PRO A 351 -3.57 23.53 -4.02
C PRO A 351 -4.97 24.15 -4.11
N THR A 352 -5.64 24.34 -2.98
CA THR A 352 -6.98 24.88 -2.88
C THR A 352 -7.07 25.95 -1.78
N PRO A 353 -7.63 27.14 -2.08
CA PRO A 353 -8.02 27.61 -3.41
C PRO A 353 -6.82 27.83 -4.35
N THR A 354 -7.05 27.84 -5.66
CA THR A 354 -6.04 28.15 -6.69
C THR A 354 -6.59 29.06 -7.78
N ARG A 355 -5.74 29.86 -8.44
CA ARG A 355 -6.07 30.58 -9.68
C ARG A 355 -5.93 29.70 -10.93
N GLU A 356 -5.21 28.59 -10.82
CA GLU A 356 -4.94 27.71 -11.96
C GLU A 356 -6.23 27.05 -12.45
N SER A 357 -6.54 27.28 -13.73
CA SER A 357 -7.68 26.66 -14.43
C SER A 357 -7.29 25.36 -15.14
N SER A 358 -6.12 24.81 -14.81
CA SER A 358 -5.61 23.54 -15.29
C SER A 358 -5.09 22.68 -14.15
N ALA A 359 -5.13 21.37 -14.34
CA ALA A 359 -4.62 20.40 -13.38
C ALA A 359 -4.00 19.20 -14.10
N ILE A 360 -2.95 18.62 -13.52
CA ILE A 360 -2.39 17.33 -13.95
C ILE A 360 -2.53 16.37 -12.77
N LEU A 361 -3.26 15.27 -12.95
CA LEU A 361 -3.49 14.27 -11.92
C LEU A 361 -2.84 12.95 -12.34
N THR A 362 -2.24 12.25 -11.38
CA THR A 362 -1.69 10.91 -11.58
C THR A 362 -2.71 9.88 -11.12
N VAL A 363 -2.98 8.90 -11.98
CA VAL A 363 -3.80 7.73 -11.64
C VAL A 363 -2.88 6.54 -11.39
N GLY A 364 -3.14 5.83 -10.30
CA GLY A 364 -2.43 4.61 -9.93
C GLY A 364 -3.40 3.60 -9.33
N GLY A 365 -2.86 2.73 -8.48
CA GLY A 365 -3.63 1.70 -7.78
C GLY A 365 -2.97 0.32 -7.92
N PRO A 366 -2.95 -0.52 -6.88
CA PRO A 366 -2.33 -1.84 -6.97
C PRO A 366 -2.97 -2.66 -8.09
N GLY A 367 -2.17 -3.08 -9.07
CA GLY A 367 -2.62 -3.96 -10.16
C GLY A 367 -3.50 -3.28 -11.20
N VAL A 368 -3.70 -1.96 -11.13
CA VAL A 368 -4.43 -1.18 -12.13
C VAL A 368 -3.53 -0.91 -13.34
N THR A 369 -4.05 -1.14 -14.54
CA THR A 369 -3.32 -0.97 -15.81
C THR A 369 -3.88 0.17 -16.65
N HIS A 370 -5.19 0.39 -16.56
CA HIS A 370 -5.89 1.44 -17.29
C HIS A 370 -6.92 2.08 -16.38
N TYR A 371 -7.45 3.23 -16.78
CA TYR A 371 -8.49 3.93 -16.07
C TYR A 371 -9.47 4.62 -17.02
N ARG A 372 -10.65 4.96 -16.51
CA ARG A 372 -11.60 5.90 -17.12
C ARG A 372 -11.91 6.95 -16.08
N TYR A 373 -12.14 8.18 -16.51
CA TYR A 373 -12.43 9.26 -15.58
C TYR A 373 -13.56 10.18 -16.06
N ARG A 374 -14.16 10.89 -15.11
CA ARG A 374 -15.02 12.05 -15.36
C ARG A 374 -14.63 13.20 -14.45
N VAL A 375 -14.91 14.41 -14.90
CA VAL A 375 -14.73 15.63 -14.10
C VAL A 375 -16.11 16.06 -13.62
N ASN A 376 -16.25 16.29 -12.31
CA ASN A 376 -17.52 16.60 -11.67
C ASN A 376 -18.62 15.59 -12.07
N ASP A 377 -19.83 16.08 -12.36
CA ASP A 377 -20.97 15.26 -12.79
C ASP A 377 -21.02 15.02 -14.32
N GLY A 378 -19.89 15.21 -15.01
CA GLY A 378 -19.78 14.96 -16.45
C GLY A 378 -19.87 13.49 -16.84
N PRO A 379 -19.91 13.17 -18.15
CA PRO A 379 -19.89 11.79 -18.63
C PRO A 379 -18.54 11.12 -18.36
N LEU A 380 -18.57 9.79 -18.13
CA LEU A 380 -17.37 8.97 -18.01
C LEU A 380 -16.69 8.80 -19.38
N GLY A 381 -15.42 9.21 -19.47
CA GLY A 381 -14.62 9.19 -20.70
C GLY A 381 -14.19 7.81 -21.18
N GLY A 382 -13.28 7.78 -22.15
CA GLY A 382 -12.65 6.56 -22.68
C GLY A 382 -11.61 5.96 -21.74
N ALA A 383 -11.04 4.82 -22.13
CA ALA A 383 -9.97 4.16 -21.39
C ALA A 383 -8.61 4.78 -21.71
N HIS A 384 -7.80 5.01 -20.67
CA HIS A 384 -6.45 5.53 -20.72
C HIS A 384 -5.50 4.60 -19.96
N PRO A 385 -4.27 4.35 -20.42
CA PRO A 385 -3.27 3.63 -19.64
C PRO A 385 -2.77 4.49 -18.46
N ILE A 386 -2.33 3.86 -17.36
CA ILE A 386 -1.91 4.59 -16.13
C ILE A 386 -0.65 5.45 -16.29
N ASP A 387 0.14 5.24 -17.34
CA ASP A 387 1.30 6.07 -17.68
C ASP A 387 0.91 7.41 -18.33
N GLU A 388 -0.34 7.56 -18.76
CA GLU A 388 -0.92 8.81 -19.21
C GLU A 388 -1.61 9.53 -18.03
N PRO A 389 -1.07 10.64 -17.49
CA PRO A 389 -1.76 11.40 -16.47
C PRO A 389 -2.99 12.11 -17.02
N ILE A 390 -3.98 12.38 -16.17
CA ILE A 390 -5.15 13.19 -16.52
C ILE A 390 -4.69 14.64 -16.66
N ARG A 391 -4.92 15.24 -17.84
CA ARG A 391 -4.61 16.64 -18.12
C ARG A 391 -5.89 17.44 -18.32
N LEU A 392 -6.22 18.30 -17.37
CA LEU A 392 -7.38 19.18 -17.39
C LEU A 392 -6.97 20.61 -17.74
N ALA A 393 -7.79 21.31 -18.52
CA ALA A 393 -7.58 22.71 -18.89
C ALA A 393 -8.92 23.44 -18.97
N LYS A 394 -8.88 24.78 -18.84
CA LYS A 394 -10.05 25.67 -18.93
C LYS A 394 -11.16 25.29 -17.94
N LEU A 395 -10.78 24.83 -16.75
CA LEU A 395 -11.72 24.51 -15.69
C LEU A 395 -12.42 25.80 -15.21
N PRO A 396 -13.75 25.79 -15.04
CA PRO A 396 -14.49 26.97 -14.60
C PRO A 396 -14.21 27.30 -13.14
N PRO A 397 -14.40 28.57 -12.72
CA PRO A 397 -14.37 28.94 -11.30
C PRO A 397 -15.37 28.11 -10.47
N GLY A 398 -14.98 27.73 -9.26
CA GLY A 398 -15.79 26.91 -8.36
C GLY A 398 -15.07 25.65 -7.89
N GLU A 399 -15.78 24.82 -7.14
CA GLU A 399 -15.28 23.53 -6.68
C GLU A 399 -15.19 22.53 -7.86
N THR A 400 -14.09 21.78 -7.94
CA THR A 400 -13.86 20.74 -8.94
C THR A 400 -13.33 19.47 -8.28
N PHE A 401 -13.69 18.31 -8.84
CA PHE A 401 -13.11 17.01 -8.50
C PHE A 401 -13.10 16.08 -9.72
N VAL A 402 -12.33 14.99 -9.61
CA VAL A 402 -12.28 13.92 -10.60
C VAL A 402 -12.71 12.61 -9.98
N GLU A 403 -13.44 11.82 -10.75
CA GLU A 403 -13.79 10.46 -10.41
C GLU A 403 -13.16 9.49 -11.41
N VAL A 404 -12.62 8.38 -10.90
CA VAL A 404 -11.86 7.38 -11.68
C VAL A 404 -12.34 5.97 -11.34
N ILE A 405 -12.51 5.15 -12.38
CA ILE A 405 -12.55 3.69 -12.25
C ILE A 405 -11.30 3.07 -12.89
N GLY A 406 -10.67 2.12 -12.22
CA GLY A 406 -9.51 1.39 -12.73
C GLY A 406 -9.88 0.09 -13.44
N LYS A 407 -9.06 -0.35 -14.40
CA LYS A 407 -9.04 -1.69 -14.98
C LYS A 407 -7.86 -2.45 -14.40
N ASN A 408 -8.11 -3.56 -13.71
CA ASN A 408 -7.02 -4.36 -13.14
C ASN A 408 -6.26 -5.17 -14.22
N SER A 409 -5.20 -5.87 -13.84
CA SER A 409 -4.35 -6.63 -14.77
C SER A 409 -4.98 -7.93 -15.31
N ALA A 410 -6.16 -8.32 -14.79
CA ALA A 410 -7.02 -9.34 -15.37
C ALA A 410 -8.04 -8.78 -16.38
N GLY A 411 -8.09 -7.45 -16.52
CA GLY A 411 -8.98 -6.77 -17.44
C GLY A 411 -10.36 -6.41 -16.88
N ALA A 412 -10.60 -6.64 -15.58
CA ALA A 412 -11.85 -6.27 -14.93
C ALA A 412 -11.87 -4.78 -14.55
N TRP A 413 -12.99 -4.10 -14.84
CA TRP A 413 -13.21 -2.71 -14.44
C TRP A 413 -13.79 -2.63 -13.03
N GLN A 414 -13.28 -1.68 -12.25
CA GLN A 414 -13.83 -1.29 -10.96
C GLN A 414 -15.32 -0.92 -11.11
N PRO A 415 -16.19 -1.44 -10.22
CA PRO A 415 -17.61 -1.11 -10.22
C PRO A 415 -17.87 0.40 -10.07
N LEU A 416 -18.91 0.92 -10.72
CA LEU A 416 -19.24 2.35 -10.71
C LEU A 416 -19.67 2.87 -9.33
N ASP A 417 -20.23 1.99 -8.49
CA ASP A 417 -20.60 2.28 -7.10
C ASP A 417 -19.38 2.30 -6.15
N GLN A 418 -18.21 1.87 -6.64
CA GLN A 418 -16.94 1.91 -5.92
C GLN A 418 -15.98 2.97 -6.48
N VAL A 419 -16.45 3.91 -7.31
CA VAL A 419 -15.60 4.90 -7.99
C VAL A 419 -14.65 5.65 -7.04
N THR A 420 -13.40 5.79 -7.45
CA THR A 420 -12.39 6.54 -6.69
C THR A 420 -12.58 8.02 -6.96
N ARG A 421 -12.79 8.83 -5.91
CA ARG A 421 -12.93 10.29 -6.04
C ARG A 421 -11.67 10.99 -5.53
N SER A 422 -11.18 11.96 -6.31
CA SER A 422 -10.08 12.83 -5.90
C SER A 422 -10.48 13.69 -4.71
N LYS A 423 -9.49 14.31 -4.07
CA LYS A 423 -9.76 15.46 -3.20
C LYS A 423 -10.38 16.59 -4.04
N ARG A 424 -11.19 17.42 -3.40
CA ARG A 424 -11.82 18.59 -4.02
C ARG A 424 -10.89 19.78 -3.94
N TRP A 425 -10.83 20.56 -5.02
CA TRP A 425 -10.13 21.85 -5.02
C TRP A 425 -11.05 22.94 -5.58
N THR A 426 -10.83 24.18 -5.14
CA THR A 426 -11.62 25.35 -5.57
C THR A 426 -10.77 26.23 -6.48
N ILE A 427 -11.28 26.49 -7.67
CA ILE A 427 -10.71 27.45 -8.60
C ILE A 427 -11.34 28.81 -8.33
N ASN A 428 -10.52 29.76 -7.94
CA ASN A 428 -10.92 31.14 -7.70
C ASN A 428 -9.95 32.07 -8.44
N PRO A 429 -10.33 32.62 -9.61
CA PRO A 429 -9.48 33.52 -10.39
C PRO A 429 -9.05 34.77 -9.63
N ASN A 430 -9.85 35.18 -8.63
CA ASN A 430 -9.59 36.36 -7.80
C ASN A 430 -8.84 36.01 -6.50
N TYR A 431 -8.36 34.76 -6.35
CA TYR A 431 -7.58 34.36 -5.19
C TYR A 431 -6.27 35.15 -5.14
N SER A 432 -6.02 35.81 -4.02
CA SER A 432 -4.89 36.72 -3.85
C SER A 432 -4.30 36.59 -2.44
N ARG A 433 -3.01 36.25 -2.37
CA ARG A 433 -2.24 36.21 -1.12
C ARG A 433 -0.75 36.46 -1.38
N LEU A 434 -0.11 37.16 -0.45
CA LEU A 434 1.34 37.13 -0.26
C LEU A 434 1.58 36.23 0.94
N ILE A 435 2.31 35.14 0.75
CA ILE A 435 2.56 34.18 1.81
C ILE A 435 4.06 34.00 2.04
N ILE A 436 4.40 33.62 3.26
CA ILE A 436 5.68 32.99 3.52
C ILE A 436 5.59 31.56 3.00
N ASN A 437 6.45 31.19 2.06
CA ASN A 437 6.42 29.89 1.37
C ASN A 437 7.34 28.87 2.04
N GLU A 438 8.56 29.30 2.38
CA GLU A 438 9.58 28.45 2.98
C GLU A 438 10.40 29.26 4.00
N VAL A 439 10.79 28.63 5.11
CA VAL A 439 11.67 29.22 6.13
C VAL A 439 12.80 28.24 6.43
N LEU A 440 14.04 28.66 6.24
CA LEU A 440 15.25 27.97 6.70
C LEU A 440 15.85 28.77 7.85
N ALA A 441 15.71 28.25 9.06
CA ALA A 441 16.04 28.96 10.30
C ALA A 441 17.15 28.27 11.11
N TRP A 442 17.62 27.13 10.63
CA TRP A 442 18.80 26.44 11.15
C TRP A 442 19.49 25.69 10.01
N SER A 443 20.30 26.42 9.25
CA SER A 443 21.06 25.87 8.13
C SER A 443 22.16 24.89 8.57
N SER A 444 22.63 24.06 7.63
CA SER A 444 23.86 23.28 7.77
C SER A 444 25.05 24.08 7.20
N ALA A 445 26.23 23.98 7.83
CA ALA A 445 27.51 24.47 7.30
C ALA A 445 27.55 25.96 6.88
N ASP A 446 27.55 26.87 7.86
CA ASP A 446 27.73 28.34 7.73
C ASP A 446 26.79 29.08 6.75
N ALA A 447 25.82 28.41 6.14
CA ALA A 447 24.84 29.04 5.27
C ALA A 447 23.92 30.00 6.06
N PRO A 448 23.43 31.09 5.45
CA PRO A 448 22.48 31.98 6.11
C PRO A 448 21.15 31.30 6.40
N ASP A 449 20.49 31.76 7.46
CA ASP A 449 19.05 31.57 7.62
C ASP A 449 18.34 32.36 6.51
N ALA A 450 17.20 31.88 6.03
CA ALA A 450 16.48 32.49 4.92
C ALA A 450 14.96 32.35 5.05
N VAL A 451 14.26 33.32 4.47
CA VAL A 451 12.81 33.28 4.26
C VAL A 451 12.48 33.46 2.79
N GLU A 452 11.59 32.63 2.28
CA GLU A 452 11.01 32.78 0.95
C GLU A 452 9.57 33.32 1.06
N LEU A 453 9.29 34.37 0.29
CA LEU A 453 7.92 34.85 0.05
C LEU A 453 7.45 34.40 -1.32
N LEU A 454 6.17 34.06 -1.42
CA LEU A 454 5.46 33.78 -2.68
C LEU A 454 4.34 34.79 -2.87
N ASN A 455 4.33 35.47 -4.02
CA ASN A 455 3.17 36.21 -4.48
C ASN A 455 2.22 35.26 -5.20
N ASP A 456 1.26 34.71 -4.46
CA ASP A 456 0.15 33.96 -5.02
C ASP A 456 -1.07 34.88 -5.18
N SER A 457 -0.90 35.94 -5.96
CA SER A 457 -1.97 36.82 -6.46
C SER A 457 -1.89 37.01 -7.98
N ALA A 458 -2.95 37.53 -8.58
CA ALA A 458 -3.00 37.85 -10.01
C ALA A 458 -2.30 39.18 -10.36
N GLU A 459 -1.81 39.92 -9.36
CA GLU A 459 -1.23 41.24 -9.53
C GLU A 459 0.18 41.31 -8.95
N VAL A 460 0.96 42.29 -9.40
CA VAL A 460 2.27 42.56 -8.81
C VAL A 460 2.07 43.14 -7.42
N ILE A 461 2.71 42.53 -6.40
CA ILE A 461 2.63 43.04 -5.04
C ILE A 461 3.80 44.00 -4.79
N ASN A 462 3.46 45.22 -4.37
CA ASN A 462 4.43 46.17 -3.86
C ASN A 462 4.79 45.80 -2.42
N LEU A 463 6.04 45.39 -2.22
CA LEU A 463 6.59 45.07 -0.90
C LEU A 463 7.09 46.31 -0.16
N GLY A 464 7.24 47.47 -0.82
CA GLY A 464 7.75 48.69 -0.20
C GLY A 464 6.98 49.06 1.08
N ASP A 465 7.73 49.42 2.13
CA ASP A 465 7.22 49.70 3.49
C ASP A 465 6.64 48.49 4.25
N MET A 466 6.47 47.32 3.62
CA MET A 466 6.20 46.09 4.35
C MET A 466 7.39 45.73 5.24
N SER A 467 7.16 44.88 6.23
CA SER A 467 8.22 44.46 7.14
C SER A 467 8.15 42.99 7.52
N LEU A 468 9.33 42.40 7.76
CA LEU A 468 9.54 41.10 8.39
C LEU A 468 10.03 41.29 9.82
N THR A 469 9.51 40.47 10.72
CA THR A 469 9.93 40.42 12.12
C THR A 469 9.64 39.06 12.74
N ASP A 470 10.53 38.62 13.62
CA ASP A 470 10.38 37.48 14.54
C ASP A 470 9.95 37.91 15.96
N ASP A 471 9.88 39.23 16.21
CA ASP A 471 9.59 39.85 17.51
C ASP A 471 8.40 40.82 17.38
N PRO A 472 7.21 40.42 17.89
CA PRO A 472 6.02 41.28 17.85
C PRO A 472 6.20 42.64 18.53
N ALA A 473 7.13 42.77 19.50
CA ALA A 473 7.45 44.04 20.15
C ALA A 473 8.34 44.95 19.28
N LYS A 474 9.02 44.37 18.28
CA LYS A 474 9.84 45.09 17.28
C LYS A 474 9.31 44.78 15.88
N PRO A 475 8.12 45.28 15.51
CA PRO A 475 7.40 44.80 14.33
C PRO A 475 8.06 45.13 12.97
N ARG A 476 9.09 45.98 12.95
CA ARG A 476 9.76 46.50 11.75
C ARG A 476 11.27 46.22 11.74
N LYS A 477 11.70 45.02 12.17
CA LYS A 477 13.12 44.62 12.21
C LYS A 477 13.78 44.64 10.83
N PHE A 478 13.06 44.16 9.82
CA PHE A 478 13.43 44.33 8.41
C PHE A 478 12.30 45.04 7.69
N VAL A 479 12.60 46.10 6.96
CA VAL A 479 11.65 46.82 6.12
C VAL A 479 12.11 46.65 4.68
N PHE A 480 11.20 46.21 3.82
CA PHE A 480 11.52 46.09 2.40
C PHE A 480 11.79 47.47 1.81
N PRO A 481 12.88 47.64 1.02
CA PRO A 481 13.20 48.90 0.38
C PRO A 481 12.04 49.48 -0.44
N ALA A 482 12.00 50.81 -0.55
CA ALA A 482 11.05 51.47 -1.44
C ALA A 482 11.25 50.97 -2.88
N GLY A 483 10.16 50.65 -3.57
CA GLY A 483 10.19 50.12 -4.93
C GLY A 483 10.39 48.60 -5.03
N SER A 484 10.56 47.87 -3.92
CA SER A 484 10.53 46.40 -3.94
C SER A 484 9.18 45.90 -4.44
N LYS A 485 9.20 45.08 -5.50
CA LYS A 485 8.03 44.46 -6.12
C LYS A 485 8.24 42.96 -6.24
N LEU A 486 7.16 42.21 -6.15
CA LEU A 486 7.14 40.77 -6.38
C LEU A 486 6.12 40.46 -7.47
N GLU A 487 6.59 39.95 -8.60
CA GLU A 487 5.77 39.62 -9.77
C GLU A 487 4.74 38.52 -9.45
N THR A 488 3.67 38.43 -10.24
CA THR A 488 2.64 37.40 -10.09
C THR A 488 3.25 35.99 -10.17
N GLY A 489 2.95 35.14 -9.19
CA GLY A 489 3.45 33.75 -9.12
C GLY A 489 4.95 33.63 -8.80
N ALA A 490 5.67 34.73 -8.61
CA ALA A 490 7.10 34.71 -8.33
C ALA A 490 7.39 34.52 -6.85
N THR A 491 8.55 33.90 -6.57
CA THR A 491 9.14 33.84 -5.23
C THR A 491 10.30 34.82 -5.08
N THR A 492 10.58 35.22 -3.84
CA THR A 492 11.78 35.98 -3.48
C THR A 492 12.34 35.49 -2.16
N CYS A 493 13.65 35.24 -2.13
CA CYS A 493 14.36 34.76 -0.95
C CYS A 493 15.14 35.89 -0.29
N TRP A 494 15.11 35.93 1.04
CA TRP A 494 15.81 36.92 1.85
C TRP A 494 16.63 36.23 2.93
N GLU A 495 17.94 36.46 2.92
CA GLU A 495 18.91 35.84 3.81
C GLU A 495 19.26 36.73 5.01
N THR A 496 19.60 36.13 6.16
CA THR A 496 19.90 36.87 7.39
C THR A 496 21.19 37.66 7.35
N ASN A 497 22.12 37.33 6.45
CA ASN A 497 23.32 38.13 6.20
C ASN A 497 22.96 39.53 5.67
N SER A 498 21.77 39.67 5.09
CA SER A 498 21.20 40.92 4.61
C SER A 498 20.45 41.70 5.71
N VAL A 499 20.31 41.13 6.93
CA VAL A 499 19.53 41.70 8.04
C VAL A 499 20.24 41.48 9.38
N SER A 500 21.02 42.46 9.83
CA SER A 500 21.94 42.43 10.98
C SER A 500 21.33 42.21 12.38
N SER A 501 20.07 41.79 12.50
CA SER A 501 19.35 41.69 13.78
C SER A 501 18.44 40.46 13.96
N TRP A 502 18.54 39.46 13.07
CA TRP A 502 17.82 38.20 13.27
C TRP A 502 18.48 37.42 14.39
N THR A 503 17.74 37.18 15.47
CA THR A 503 18.13 36.20 16.47
C THR A 503 18.21 34.84 15.78
N PRO A 504 19.23 33.99 16.02
CA PRO A 504 19.29 32.65 15.43
C PRO A 504 17.96 31.94 15.67
N MET A 505 17.18 31.74 14.60
CA MET A 505 15.84 31.16 14.70
C MET A 505 15.92 29.71 15.21
N ALA A 506 17.11 29.09 15.14
CA ALA A 506 17.50 27.82 15.73
C ALA A 506 17.16 27.66 17.24
N LYS A 507 16.93 28.75 18.01
CA LYS A 507 16.73 28.67 19.47
C LYS A 507 15.45 29.29 20.02
N ALA A 508 14.53 29.82 19.20
CA ALA A 508 13.37 30.54 19.71
C ALA A 508 12.06 30.25 18.96
N PHE A 509 11.00 30.09 19.74
CA PHE A 509 9.62 30.17 19.29
C PHE A 509 9.34 31.57 18.73
N GLY A 510 9.41 31.75 17.41
CA GLY A 510 9.22 33.04 16.73
C GLY A 510 7.91 33.11 15.96
N PHE A 511 7.36 34.31 15.83
CA PHE A 511 6.27 34.65 14.90
C PHE A 511 6.89 35.36 13.71
N LEU A 512 6.81 34.84 12.48
CA LEU A 512 7.26 35.60 11.32
C LEU A 512 6.09 36.37 10.70
N THR A 513 6.07 37.69 10.85
CA THR A 513 4.96 38.49 10.29
C THR A 513 5.43 39.23 9.06
N VAL A 514 4.68 39.10 7.95
CA VAL A 514 4.75 40.08 6.86
C VAL A 514 3.64 41.10 7.13
N ARG A 515 4.01 42.28 7.63
CA ARG A 515 3.00 43.29 7.98
C ARG A 515 2.30 43.77 6.70
N GLY A 516 1.05 43.35 6.52
CA GLY A 516 0.17 43.76 5.42
C GLY A 516 -0.72 42.64 4.87
N ILE A 517 -0.33 41.35 4.96
CA ILE A 517 -1.07 40.25 4.29
C ILE A 517 -1.07 38.92 5.09
N ASP A 518 0.09 38.34 5.44
CA ASP A 518 0.18 37.03 6.12
C ASP A 518 0.90 37.10 7.49
N ARG A 519 0.39 36.33 8.45
CA ARG A 519 1.00 36.14 9.77
C ARG A 519 1.39 34.68 9.91
N PHE A 520 2.69 34.40 9.95
CA PHE A 520 3.16 33.14 10.47
C PHE A 520 2.94 33.11 11.99
N GLY A 521 2.23 32.09 12.45
CA GLY A 521 2.07 31.82 13.87
C GLY A 521 3.39 31.43 14.54
N ARG A 522 3.29 30.93 15.76
CA ARG A 522 4.44 30.46 16.54
C ARG A 522 4.98 29.16 15.93
N VAL A 523 6.20 29.15 15.43
CA VAL A 523 6.92 27.93 15.02
C VAL A 523 7.74 27.32 16.15
N GLY A 524 7.88 26.00 16.14
CA GLY A 524 8.84 25.29 16.98
C GLY A 524 10.28 25.40 16.45
N PRO A 525 11.28 24.90 17.20
CA PRO A 525 12.64 24.79 16.70
C PRO A 525 12.68 23.94 15.41
N GLN A 526 13.44 24.38 14.40
CA GLN A 526 13.68 23.62 13.18
C GLN A 526 14.66 22.48 13.41
N LEU A 527 14.75 21.54 12.46
CA LEU A 527 15.83 20.55 12.43
C LEU A 527 16.97 21.11 11.58
N GLN A 528 18.21 20.97 12.06
CA GLN A 528 19.36 21.49 11.35
C GLN A 528 19.41 20.96 9.90
N GLY A 529 19.71 21.85 8.96
CA GLY A 529 19.80 21.54 7.53
C GLY A 529 18.47 21.28 6.85
N HIS A 530 17.35 21.51 7.53
CA HIS A 530 16.00 21.34 6.98
C HIS A 530 15.20 22.63 7.12
N SER A 531 14.37 22.90 6.13
CA SER A 531 13.44 24.02 6.14
C SER A 531 12.05 23.57 6.60
N ILE A 532 11.18 24.54 6.88
CA ILE A 532 9.74 24.33 6.99
C ILE A 532 9.09 25.06 5.82
N GLY A 533 8.30 24.35 5.03
CA GLY A 533 7.63 24.88 3.85
C GLY A 533 6.14 24.62 3.84
N ARG A 534 5.40 25.40 3.04
CA ARG A 534 3.97 25.16 2.81
C ARG A 534 3.78 24.09 1.75
N ALA A 535 3.00 23.06 2.08
CA ALA A 535 2.70 21.98 1.16
C ALA A 535 1.30 21.38 1.38
N GLY A 536 0.93 20.47 0.49
CA GLY A 536 -0.42 19.90 0.46
C GLY A 536 -1.46 20.89 -0.06
N LEU A 537 -2.71 20.45 -0.05
CA LEU A 537 -3.81 21.19 -0.69
C LEU A 537 -3.99 22.61 -0.13
N THR A 538 -4.03 22.77 1.19
CA THR A 538 -4.32 24.08 1.82
C THR A 538 -3.06 24.89 2.13
N GLY A 539 -1.87 24.39 1.77
CA GLY A 539 -0.60 25.04 2.11
C GLY A 539 -0.25 24.93 3.59
N GLU A 540 -0.46 23.76 4.17
CA GLU A 540 -0.08 23.44 5.54
C GLU A 540 1.44 23.44 5.70
N TRP A 541 1.91 23.87 6.87
CA TRP A 541 3.33 23.87 7.17
C TRP A 541 3.83 22.46 7.47
N THR A 542 4.87 22.03 6.76
CA THR A 542 5.52 20.73 6.94
C THR A 542 7.04 20.87 6.86
N LEU A 543 7.75 19.85 7.34
CA LEU A 543 9.20 19.76 7.20
C LEU A 543 9.58 19.47 5.73
N THR A 544 10.59 20.17 5.25
CA THR A 544 11.03 20.14 3.85
C THR A 544 12.54 20.02 3.76
N ARG A 545 13.04 19.58 2.60
CA ARG A 545 14.44 19.82 2.22
C ARG A 545 14.55 21.29 1.81
N PRO A 546 15.65 21.99 2.10
CA PRO A 546 15.82 23.38 1.68
C PRO A 546 15.74 23.52 0.16
N THR A 547 14.74 24.26 -0.32
CA THR A 547 14.41 24.45 -1.75
C THR A 547 14.10 25.90 -2.11
N LEU A 548 14.68 26.84 -1.37
CA LEU A 548 14.56 28.28 -1.61
C LEU A 548 14.73 28.64 -3.09
N GLY A 549 13.75 29.33 -3.68
CA GLY A 549 13.74 29.72 -5.09
C GLY A 549 13.28 28.63 -6.06
N SER A 550 12.88 27.46 -5.56
CA SER A 550 12.47 26.29 -6.36
C SER A 550 11.22 25.63 -5.78
N GLN A 551 10.74 24.57 -6.42
CA GLN A 551 9.57 23.87 -5.90
C GLN A 551 9.87 23.19 -4.57
N ILE A 552 8.94 23.33 -3.62
CA ILE A 552 9.00 22.73 -2.29
C ILE A 552 9.28 21.23 -2.41
N SER A 553 10.41 20.80 -1.83
CA SER A 553 10.74 19.38 -1.71
C SER A 553 10.35 18.87 -0.32
N LEU A 554 9.30 18.06 -0.27
CA LEU A 554 8.79 17.48 0.96
C LEU A 554 9.82 16.56 1.62
N LEU A 555 9.97 16.71 2.95
CA LEU A 555 10.60 15.69 3.76
C LEU A 555 9.52 14.79 4.35
N ARG A 556 9.68 13.48 4.16
CA ARG A 556 8.72 12.48 4.65
C ARG A 556 8.75 12.42 6.18
N LEU A 557 7.57 12.41 6.79
CA LEU A 557 7.37 12.45 8.24
C LEU A 557 6.69 11.16 8.72
N ALA A 558 7.03 10.71 9.92
CA ALA A 558 6.24 9.71 10.65
C ALA A 558 4.88 10.30 11.06
N ARG A 559 3.79 9.57 10.81
CA ARG A 559 2.43 10.00 11.16
C ARG A 559 1.92 9.38 12.45
N GLY A 560 2.22 9.94 13.63
CA GLY A 560 1.63 9.50 14.90
C GLY A 560 2.55 9.61 16.11
N ARG A 561 2.24 8.91 17.21
CA ARG A 561 2.89 9.07 18.53
C ARG A 561 4.28 8.40 18.56
N GLY A 562 5.28 9.03 17.94
CA GLY A 562 6.65 8.53 17.91
C GLY A 562 7.55 9.00 19.05
N ALA A 563 7.10 9.88 19.95
CA ALA A 563 7.97 10.45 20.98
C ALA A 563 7.84 9.74 22.34
N LEU A 564 8.84 8.95 22.73
CA LEU A 564 8.97 8.43 24.10
C LEU A 564 9.44 9.57 25.02
N GLY A 565 8.63 9.93 26.01
CA GLY A 565 8.93 11.00 26.95
C GLY A 565 9.58 10.49 28.25
N ARG A 566 10.83 10.87 28.53
CA ARG A 566 11.44 10.74 29.87
C ARG A 566 11.31 12.05 30.63
N TRP A 567 10.73 11.98 31.82
CA TRP A 567 10.68 13.10 32.75
C TRP A 567 11.98 13.20 33.55
N LEU A 568 12.59 14.38 33.58
CA LEU A 568 13.73 14.69 34.43
C LEU A 568 13.31 15.72 35.50
N PRO A 569 12.82 15.26 36.66
CA PRO A 569 12.50 16.15 37.77
C PRO A 569 13.78 16.61 38.47
N LYS A 570 14.01 17.93 38.50
CA LYS A 570 14.98 18.68 39.31
C LYS A 570 16.42 18.10 39.37
N THR A 571 17.35 18.73 38.65
CA THR A 571 18.79 18.59 38.95
C THR A 571 19.16 19.41 40.21
N PRO A 572 20.20 19.02 40.98
CA PRO A 572 20.55 19.66 42.26
C PRO A 572 20.87 21.16 42.18
N ASP A 573 21.22 21.69 41.01
CA ASP A 573 21.81 23.03 40.85
C ASP A 573 20.82 24.15 40.51
N GLY A 574 19.53 23.95 40.80
CA GLY A 574 18.51 25.00 40.61
C GLY A 574 17.90 25.08 39.21
N GLU A 575 18.22 24.17 38.29
CA GLU A 575 17.46 24.03 37.05
C GLU A 575 16.08 23.38 37.31
N ARG A 576 15.03 23.92 36.66
CA ARG A 576 13.64 23.43 36.76
C ARG A 576 13.40 22.23 35.84
N ASP A 577 12.29 21.51 36.07
CA ASP A 577 11.87 20.31 35.34
C ASP A 577 12.09 20.37 33.80
N SER A 578 12.58 19.28 33.23
CA SER A 578 12.71 19.07 31.79
C SER A 578 12.02 17.78 31.34
N LEU A 579 11.58 17.78 30.07
CA LEU A 579 11.07 16.62 29.36
C LEU A 579 12.05 16.30 28.25
N GLU A 580 12.52 15.05 28.21
CA GLU A 580 13.25 14.50 27.09
C GLU A 580 12.30 13.69 26.23
N LEU A 581 12.23 13.99 24.94
CA LEU A 581 11.48 13.23 23.95
C LEU A 581 12.47 12.51 23.06
N PHE A 582 12.32 11.20 22.93
CA PHE A 582 13.11 10.39 22.02
C PHE A 582 12.23 9.90 20.87
N ASN A 583 12.66 10.16 19.64
CA ASN A 583 12.08 9.58 18.44
C ASN A 583 12.92 8.35 18.03
N PRO A 584 12.46 7.11 18.28
CA PRO A 584 13.13 5.89 17.83
C PRO A 584 12.85 5.56 16.35
N GLY A 585 12.03 6.36 15.67
CA GLY A 585 11.59 6.10 14.31
C GLY A 585 12.61 6.57 13.27
N ALA A 586 12.63 5.88 12.13
CA ALA A 586 13.50 6.18 10.99
C ALA A 586 13.15 7.49 10.24
N LEU A 587 11.96 8.05 10.50
CA LEU A 587 11.49 9.30 9.92
C LEU A 587 11.34 10.38 11.00
N PRO A 588 11.57 11.67 10.66
CA PRO A 588 11.23 12.75 11.55
C PRO A 588 9.74 12.77 11.90
N VAL A 589 9.38 13.19 13.10
CA VAL A 589 7.99 13.22 13.58
C VAL A 589 7.49 14.65 13.74
N ALA A 590 6.28 14.93 13.27
CA ALA A 590 5.57 16.17 13.61
C ALA A 590 4.93 16.04 15.00
N LEU A 591 5.28 16.90 15.94
CA LEU A 591 4.60 16.96 17.25
C LEU A 591 3.53 18.05 17.32
N GLY A 592 3.39 18.87 16.27
CA GLY A 592 2.42 19.95 16.26
C GLY A 592 1.00 19.48 16.60
N GLY A 593 0.36 20.15 17.56
CA GLY A 593 -0.98 19.81 18.03
C GLY A 593 -1.03 18.73 19.12
N MET A 594 0.06 18.00 19.40
CA MET A 594 0.12 17.04 20.51
C MET A 594 0.00 17.73 21.87
N ARG A 595 -0.47 16.99 22.90
CA ARG A 595 -0.74 17.55 24.23
C ARG A 595 -0.04 16.76 25.33
N LEU A 596 0.79 17.44 26.10
CA LEU A 596 1.37 16.89 27.32
C LEU A 596 0.36 16.96 28.46
N SER A 597 0.21 15.87 29.21
CA SER A 597 -0.71 15.84 30.34
C SER A 597 -0.27 14.92 31.49
N SER A 598 -0.62 15.30 32.72
CA SER A 598 -0.52 14.39 33.88
C SER A 598 -1.72 13.47 34.06
N ASN A 599 -2.84 13.69 33.35
CA ASN A 599 -4.02 12.80 33.37
C ASN A 599 -4.95 13.07 32.18
N ARG A 600 -5.77 12.09 31.76
CA ARG A 600 -6.62 12.20 30.56
C ARG A 600 -7.60 13.40 30.50
N ARG A 601 -7.75 14.18 31.58
CA ARG A 601 -8.70 15.30 31.68
C ARG A 601 -8.06 16.69 31.72
N ARG A 602 -6.73 16.82 31.79
CA ARG A 602 -6.09 18.13 32.02
C ARG A 602 -4.82 18.32 31.19
N THR A 603 -4.92 19.06 30.09
CA THR A 603 -3.74 19.46 29.28
C THR A 603 -2.82 20.36 30.09
N GLN A 604 -1.54 19.98 30.18
CA GLN A 604 -0.49 20.78 30.83
C GLN A 604 0.27 21.64 29.82
N CYS A 605 0.48 21.14 28.60
CA CYS A 605 1.16 21.86 27.52
C CYS A 605 0.67 21.34 26.16
N SER A 606 0.67 22.18 25.13
CA SER A 606 0.50 21.77 23.74
C SER A 606 1.76 22.12 22.95
N PHE A 607 2.12 21.27 21.99
CA PHE A 607 3.20 21.55 21.04
C PHE A 607 2.64 22.47 19.93
N PRO A 608 3.29 23.61 19.61
CA PRO A 608 2.85 24.47 18.51
C PRO A 608 2.88 23.76 17.16
N ALA A 609 2.14 24.30 16.20
CA ALA A 609 2.19 23.83 14.82
C ALA A 609 3.63 23.88 14.25
N ALA A 610 3.91 23.02 13.29
CA ALA A 610 5.19 22.95 12.58
C ALA A 610 6.41 22.78 13.52
N GLU A 611 6.25 21.94 14.55
CA GLU A 611 7.36 21.47 15.39
C GLU A 611 7.71 20.03 15.01
N PHE A 612 8.98 19.82 14.62
CA PHE A 612 9.48 18.54 14.10
C PHE A 612 10.69 18.05 14.88
N TYR A 613 10.82 16.74 14.99
CA TYR A 613 11.93 16.09 15.67
C TYR A 613 12.57 15.04 14.78
N GLY A 614 13.91 15.04 14.75
CA GLY A 614 14.69 14.21 13.84
C GLY A 614 14.53 12.72 14.13
N ARG A 615 14.91 11.89 13.15
CA ARG A 615 15.06 10.44 13.32
C ARG A 615 16.13 10.13 14.38
N ASP A 616 15.97 9.05 15.11
CA ASP A 616 16.93 8.55 16.13
C ASP A 616 17.49 9.63 17.07
N GLY A 617 16.63 10.58 17.44
CA GLY A 617 17.04 11.84 18.03
C GLY A 617 16.41 12.11 19.39
N TRP A 618 17.19 12.75 20.27
CA TRP A 618 16.71 13.32 21.52
C TRP A 618 16.32 14.78 21.34
N ALA A 619 15.29 15.16 22.09
CA ALA A 619 14.83 16.51 22.18
C ALA A 619 14.57 16.93 23.61
N HIS A 620 15.13 18.08 23.99
CA HIS A 620 14.98 18.63 25.33
C HIS A 620 13.94 19.76 25.32
N ALA A 621 12.81 19.53 25.98
CA ALA A 621 11.81 20.56 26.25
C ALA A 621 11.99 21.10 27.68
N ARG A 622 12.51 22.33 27.81
CA ARG A 622 12.65 23.01 29.10
C ARG A 622 11.33 23.68 29.53
N SER A 623 10.92 23.48 30.79
CA SER A 623 9.68 24.03 31.38
C SER A 623 9.51 25.55 31.24
N ARG A 624 10.60 26.33 31.32
CA ARG A 624 10.58 27.81 31.21
C ARG A 624 10.16 28.30 29.82
N ALA A 625 10.53 27.60 28.75
CA ALA A 625 10.22 28.00 27.37
C ALA A 625 8.78 27.66 26.96
N ARG A 626 8.14 26.72 27.68
CA ARG A 626 6.82 26.17 27.35
C ARG A 626 5.73 26.41 28.40
N GLY A 627 6.04 27.02 29.54
CA GLY A 627 5.06 27.49 30.51
C GLY A 627 4.42 26.42 31.42
N PHE A 628 5.00 25.22 31.52
CA PHE A 628 4.46 24.15 32.39
C PHE A 628 5.24 24.02 33.73
N LYS A 629 4.56 23.56 34.80
CA LYS A 629 5.16 23.20 36.10
C LYS A 629 4.87 21.73 36.40
N CYS A 630 5.88 20.88 36.62
CA CYS A 630 5.63 19.49 36.99
C CYS A 630 5.53 19.31 38.50
N ARG A 631 4.40 18.78 38.98
CA ARG A 631 4.29 18.27 40.35
C ARG A 631 4.69 16.80 40.34
N ARG A 632 5.90 16.45 40.80
CA ARG A 632 6.45 15.15 41.31
C ARG A 632 5.84 13.77 40.89
N ARG A 633 4.91 13.63 39.95
CA ARG A 633 4.26 12.37 39.56
C ARG A 633 4.16 12.24 38.04
N LYS A 634 4.40 10.99 37.59
CA LYS A 634 4.42 10.49 36.21
C LYS A 634 3.27 11.07 35.36
N GLY A 635 3.60 11.69 34.22
CA GLY A 635 2.64 12.09 33.19
C GLY A 635 2.77 11.25 31.92
N ASN A 636 1.71 11.18 31.13
CA ASN A 636 1.64 10.45 29.85
C ASN A 636 1.51 11.46 28.70
N LEU A 637 2.15 11.23 27.55
CA LEU A 637 1.86 12.01 26.33
C LEU A 637 0.53 11.57 25.72
N ALA A 638 -0.30 12.55 25.33
CA ALA A 638 -1.62 12.38 24.72
C ALA A 638 -1.69 13.07 23.35
#